data_AF-A0A7Y7H1B9-F1
#
_entry.id   AF-A0A7Y7H1B9-F1
#
_cell.length_a   1.000
_cell.length_b   1.000
_cell.length_c   1.000
_cell.angle_alpha   90.00
_cell.angle_beta   90.00
_cell.angle_gamma   90.00
#
_symmetry.space_group_name_H-M   'P 1'
#
loop_
_entity.id
_entity.type
_entity.pdbx_description
1 polymer ?
#
loop_
_entity_poly.entity_id
_entity_poly.type
_entity_poly.pdbx_seq_one_letter_code
_entity_poly.pdbx_strand_id
1 'polypeptide(L)'
;MNQIQLYINDQVVDLTDDSPIALTFQINNLAEVKNQQGNTSNQFKIPLTQRNRQILGFPDDIAFTTMLPYDNYQAKIIQDGLEIIPYGLAVLNSIEQDMANITILSGNVDFFDALEGKIYDMGDSSSPTSNLGKNLPWQAFDHPWNLDTIIASQKKADGWIWPVVDYGSINEVDFDKPLDVYTMRPGFFIKTAIELMIKNTGYKATGSLLKNELYPKLICQFANDEFEHGSDFQNSVEGLSKSASMLYVTNNDLVIDGGQLGMHANNNTDRTLPIGFQEYHAKERVNGTASLILDLDMHGIANTGDNGYFELIINYRDANGHESVSTKQTINFTDKAYPPNTRERTEPVKNLKLTYDFELNKGDSVFISYHLHRYNTTVFIHKGAAFRFDVDQKPILYGQQVQCERIFPDISQKDLLKDTLQRFGIVCQTDNSTRTVSFNSFADIADNIPIAKNWTSKCIDQGKTINFQLGGYAQVNYMKYKDDDNVLPKKFADAEIVVNDKTLPASADLFESQFAPTLNRAFTGGTIAQIKKLDPDSDNNDFSIGTSPRILIDQKLNLLSLKNYPTVKFTDGEKTVEVNDVVSVPYFYKPDGEFNLCFSDKPGVNGSIQSGLKTKYYPQLEKILSQTKKVVRYFLLTPRDILELDLLIPVYLEQDSCY
;
A
#
# COMPACT_ATOMS: atom_id res chain seq x y z
N MET A 1 -9.47 -52.05 -6.76
CA MET A 1 -8.25 -51.49 -6.15
C MET A 1 -8.33 -50.01 -6.39
N ASN A 2 -8.40 -49.21 -5.32
CA ASN A 2 -8.41 -47.75 -5.47
C ASN A 2 -7.00 -47.33 -5.87
N GLN A 3 -6.80 -46.94 -7.13
CA GLN A 3 -5.47 -46.60 -7.63
C GLN A 3 -5.25 -45.11 -7.45
N ILE A 4 -4.48 -44.74 -6.40
CA ILE A 4 -3.99 -43.38 -6.20
C ILE A 4 -2.73 -43.19 -7.04
N GLN A 5 -2.63 -42.05 -7.71
CA GLN A 5 -1.47 -41.59 -8.47
C GLN A 5 -1.07 -40.21 -7.98
N LEU A 6 0.22 -40.02 -7.70
CA LEU A 6 0.82 -38.74 -7.39
C LEU A 6 1.67 -38.29 -8.58
N TYR A 7 1.50 -37.04 -8.99
CA TYR A 7 2.36 -36.38 -9.95
C TYR A 7 3.09 -35.24 -9.26
N ILE A 8 4.40 -35.13 -9.49
CA ILE A 8 5.22 -34.00 -9.05
C ILE A 8 5.93 -33.44 -10.28
N ASN A 9 5.83 -32.13 -10.50
CA ASN A 9 6.30 -31.43 -11.71
C ASN A 9 5.81 -32.12 -13.01
N ASP A 10 4.52 -32.46 -13.03
CA ASP A 10 3.83 -33.19 -14.12
C ASP A 10 4.39 -34.59 -14.43
N GLN A 11 5.22 -35.16 -13.56
CA GLN A 11 5.77 -36.52 -13.68
C GLN A 11 5.17 -37.46 -12.64
N VAL A 12 4.79 -38.67 -13.07
CA VAL A 12 4.26 -39.71 -12.17
C VAL A 12 5.34 -40.12 -11.17
N VAL A 13 5.01 -40.05 -9.89
CA VAL A 13 5.85 -40.47 -8.78
C VAL A 13 5.60 -41.95 -8.50
N ASP A 14 6.67 -42.70 -8.25
CA ASP A 14 6.55 -44.09 -7.81
C ASP A 14 6.16 -44.10 -6.31
N LEU A 15 5.02 -44.69 -5.96
CA LEU A 15 4.50 -44.78 -4.58
C LEU A 15 4.74 -46.17 -3.99
N THR A 16 4.79 -46.27 -2.65
CA THR A 16 4.76 -47.57 -1.96
C THR A 16 3.31 -47.95 -1.61
N ASP A 17 3.01 -49.26 -1.60
CA ASP A 17 1.67 -49.76 -1.24
C ASP A 17 1.32 -49.50 0.25
N ASP A 18 2.34 -49.31 1.10
CA ASP A 18 2.21 -49.24 2.56
C ASP A 18 2.07 -47.81 3.13
N SER A 19 2.15 -46.76 2.28
CA SER A 19 2.11 -45.36 2.72
C SER A 19 0.85 -44.64 2.22
N PRO A 20 -0.26 -44.68 2.98
CA PRO A 20 -1.49 -44.00 2.58
C PRO A 20 -1.30 -42.47 2.60
N ILE A 21 -1.69 -41.82 1.50
CA ILE A 21 -1.81 -40.36 1.42
C ILE A 21 -3.16 -39.98 2.02
N ALA A 22 -3.16 -39.55 3.28
CA ALA A 22 -4.32 -39.05 3.99
C ALA A 22 -4.45 -37.55 3.78
N LEU A 23 -5.60 -37.09 3.28
CA LEU A 23 -5.88 -35.69 3.03
C LEU A 23 -6.78 -35.12 4.13
N THR A 24 -6.41 -33.94 4.63
CA THR A 24 -7.20 -33.13 5.56
C THR A 24 -7.80 -31.96 4.80
N PHE A 25 -9.13 -31.92 4.72
CA PHE A 25 -9.88 -30.78 4.19
C PHE A 25 -10.46 -29.98 5.35
N GLN A 26 -10.24 -28.67 5.37
CA GLN A 26 -10.67 -27.81 6.48
C GLN A 26 -11.00 -26.39 6.01
N ILE A 27 -11.99 -25.78 6.69
CA ILE A 27 -12.29 -24.34 6.58
C ILE A 27 -11.74 -23.61 7.80
N ASN A 28 -11.29 -22.38 7.58
CA ASN A 28 -10.75 -21.54 8.65
C ASN A 28 -11.79 -21.31 9.76
N ASN A 29 -11.40 -21.61 10.99
CA ASN A 29 -12.11 -21.12 12.18
C ASN A 29 -11.71 -19.65 12.43
N LEU A 30 -12.70 -18.76 12.65
CA LEU A 30 -12.46 -17.33 12.91
C LEU A 30 -11.55 -17.06 14.12
N ALA A 31 -11.56 -17.92 15.15
CA ALA A 31 -10.64 -17.80 16.29
C ALA A 31 -9.22 -18.31 16.01
N GLU A 32 -9.01 -19.06 14.93
CA GLU A 32 -7.73 -19.67 14.55
C GLU A 32 -7.14 -19.07 13.27
N VAL A 33 -7.68 -17.94 12.77
CA VAL A 33 -7.24 -17.21 11.56
C VAL A 33 -5.76 -16.80 11.60
N LYS A 34 -5.12 -16.89 12.77
CA LYS A 34 -3.68 -16.61 12.96
C LYS A 34 -2.80 -17.53 12.12
N ASN A 35 -3.16 -18.80 11.92
CA ASN A 35 -2.41 -19.73 11.09
C ASN A 35 -3.26 -20.12 9.89
N GLN A 36 -2.72 -19.93 8.68
CA GLN A 36 -3.41 -20.24 7.43
C GLN A 36 -3.86 -21.72 7.44
N GLN A 37 -5.16 -21.99 7.51
CA GLN A 37 -5.69 -23.34 7.40
C GLN A 37 -6.11 -23.58 5.95
N GLY A 38 -5.30 -24.35 5.23
CA GLY A 38 -5.69 -24.94 3.96
C GLY A 38 -5.67 -26.46 4.03
N ASN A 39 -5.91 -27.09 2.88
CA ASN A 39 -5.93 -28.53 2.79
C ASN A 39 -4.49 -29.05 2.84
N THR A 40 -4.25 -30.10 3.62
CA THR A 40 -2.91 -30.66 3.78
C THR A 40 -2.98 -32.17 3.79
N SER A 41 -1.93 -32.83 3.30
CA SER A 41 -1.75 -34.25 3.53
C SER A 41 -1.07 -34.50 4.88
N ASN A 42 -1.17 -35.74 5.38
CA ASN A 42 -0.14 -36.24 6.28
C ASN A 42 1.25 -36.17 5.61
N GLN A 43 2.29 -36.21 6.43
CA GLN A 43 3.62 -36.53 5.91
C GLN A 43 3.62 -38.01 5.51
N PHE A 44 3.95 -38.30 4.26
CA PHE A 44 4.07 -39.66 3.74
C PHE A 44 5.43 -39.89 3.07
N LYS A 45 5.79 -41.15 2.90
CA LYS A 45 7.09 -41.56 2.37
C LYS A 45 6.95 -42.01 0.93
N ILE A 46 7.81 -41.50 0.06
CA ILE A 46 7.99 -42.05 -1.30
C ILE A 46 9.39 -42.66 -1.42
N PRO A 47 9.55 -43.80 -2.11
CA PRO A 47 10.85 -44.43 -2.32
C PRO A 47 11.71 -43.57 -3.24
N LEU A 48 13.00 -43.47 -2.95
CA LEU A 48 14.00 -42.83 -3.81
C LEU A 48 14.38 -43.73 -4.99
N THR A 49 13.40 -44.13 -5.79
CA THR A 49 13.65 -44.74 -7.10
C THR A 49 14.44 -43.76 -7.97
N GLN A 50 15.13 -44.26 -8.99
CA GLN A 50 15.88 -43.41 -9.90
C GLN A 50 15.01 -42.28 -10.50
N ARG A 51 13.73 -42.58 -10.77
CA ARG A 51 12.75 -41.58 -11.25
C ARG A 51 12.44 -40.54 -10.18
N ASN A 52 12.06 -40.95 -8.97
CA ASN A 52 11.73 -40.01 -7.90
C ASN A 52 12.94 -39.15 -7.51
N ARG A 53 14.15 -39.72 -7.52
CA ARG A 53 15.39 -38.96 -7.35
C ARG A 53 15.56 -37.86 -8.40
N GLN A 54 15.30 -38.16 -9.67
CA GLN A 54 15.36 -37.15 -10.73
C GLN A 54 14.31 -36.06 -10.56
N ILE A 55 13.06 -36.42 -10.24
CA ILE A 55 11.96 -35.49 -10.01
C ILE A 55 12.30 -34.50 -8.89
N LEU A 56 12.89 -34.99 -7.80
CA LEU A 56 13.27 -34.22 -6.62
C LEU A 56 14.65 -33.53 -6.73
N GLY A 57 15.34 -33.65 -7.87
CA GLY A 57 16.64 -33.00 -8.06
C GLY A 57 17.81 -33.65 -7.29
N PHE A 58 17.78 -34.97 -7.11
CA PHE A 58 18.77 -35.80 -6.40
C PHE A 58 19.02 -35.35 -4.95
N PRO A 59 17.97 -35.29 -4.12
CA PRO A 59 18.05 -34.71 -2.78
C PRO A 59 18.92 -35.50 -1.79
N ASP A 60 19.25 -36.75 -2.12
CA ASP A 60 20.06 -37.66 -1.31
C ASP A 60 21.57 -37.58 -1.61
N ASP A 61 21.95 -36.97 -2.73
CA ASP A 61 23.34 -36.86 -3.14
C ASP A 61 23.97 -35.57 -2.62
N ILE A 62 24.79 -35.70 -1.58
CA ILE A 62 25.48 -34.58 -0.90
C ILE A 62 26.40 -33.82 -1.87
N ALA A 63 26.89 -34.47 -2.94
CA ALA A 63 27.77 -33.84 -3.92
C ALA A 63 27.00 -33.05 -5.00
N PHE A 64 25.68 -33.26 -5.11
CA PHE A 64 24.86 -32.69 -6.15
C PHE A 64 24.21 -31.38 -5.67
N THR A 65 24.61 -30.25 -6.25
CA THR A 65 24.13 -28.92 -5.84
C THR A 65 23.01 -28.43 -6.75
N THR A 66 21.77 -28.73 -6.39
CA THR A 66 20.58 -28.12 -7.02
C THR A 66 19.77 -27.35 -5.99
N MET A 67 19.00 -26.36 -6.44
CA MET A 67 18.09 -25.63 -5.54
C MET A 67 16.73 -26.32 -5.36
N LEU A 68 16.43 -27.36 -6.16
CA LEU A 68 15.14 -28.05 -6.14
C LEU A 68 14.75 -28.60 -4.75
N PRO A 69 15.65 -29.25 -3.97
CA PRO A 69 15.33 -29.70 -2.61
C PRO A 69 14.93 -28.58 -1.64
N TYR A 70 15.22 -27.32 -1.97
CA TYR A 70 14.94 -26.14 -1.17
C TYR A 70 13.79 -25.29 -1.72
N ASP A 71 13.06 -25.80 -2.71
CA ASP A 71 11.89 -25.16 -3.31
C ASP A 71 10.65 -26.06 -3.21
N ASN A 72 9.48 -25.48 -3.43
CA ASN A 72 8.23 -26.21 -3.52
C ASN A 72 8.05 -26.82 -4.91
N TYR A 73 7.51 -28.03 -4.98
CA TYR A 73 7.24 -28.71 -6.24
C TYR A 73 5.76 -28.63 -6.59
N GLN A 74 5.42 -28.51 -7.87
CA GLN A 74 4.02 -28.60 -8.28
C GLN A 74 3.54 -30.04 -8.11
N ALA A 75 2.38 -30.24 -7.46
CA ALA A 75 1.84 -31.55 -7.16
C ALA A 75 0.40 -31.72 -7.65
N LYS A 76 0.05 -32.96 -8.02
CA LYS A 76 -1.30 -33.36 -8.42
C LYS A 76 -1.60 -34.78 -7.95
N ILE A 77 -2.78 -34.99 -7.36
CA ILE A 77 -3.26 -36.30 -6.89
C ILE A 77 -4.48 -36.72 -7.69
N ILE A 78 -4.40 -37.90 -8.29
CA ILE A 78 -5.48 -38.56 -9.01
C ILE A 78 -5.86 -39.83 -8.26
N GLN A 79 -7.14 -40.03 -8.01
CA GLN A 79 -7.66 -41.27 -7.43
C GLN A 79 -8.76 -41.83 -8.33
N ASP A 80 -8.56 -43.07 -8.81
CA ASP A 80 -9.52 -43.77 -9.70
C ASP A 80 -9.88 -42.96 -10.96
N GLY A 81 -8.91 -42.24 -11.51
CA GLY A 81 -9.06 -41.41 -12.71
C GLY A 81 -9.68 -40.02 -12.47
N LEU A 82 -10.03 -39.67 -11.23
CA LEU A 82 -10.51 -38.35 -10.85
C LEU A 82 -9.41 -37.53 -10.18
N GLU A 83 -9.22 -36.29 -10.61
CA GLU A 83 -8.23 -35.37 -10.05
C GLU A 83 -8.75 -34.79 -8.73
N ILE A 84 -8.36 -35.40 -7.61
CA ILE A 84 -8.79 -34.98 -6.28
C ILE A 84 -8.06 -33.69 -5.86
N ILE A 85 -6.78 -33.57 -6.20
CA ILE A 85 -6.01 -32.34 -6.04
C ILE A 85 -5.38 -32.05 -7.41
N PRO A 86 -5.99 -31.17 -8.24
CA PRO A 86 -5.46 -30.85 -9.55
C PRO A 86 -4.22 -29.93 -9.47
N TYR A 87 -4.19 -29.06 -8.46
CA TYR A 87 -3.09 -28.14 -8.18
C TYR A 87 -2.83 -28.12 -6.67
N GLY A 88 -1.67 -28.62 -6.27
CA GLY A 88 -1.13 -28.49 -4.92
C GLY A 88 0.39 -28.27 -4.96
N LEU A 89 0.96 -28.01 -3.79
CA LEU A 89 2.40 -27.84 -3.58
C LEU A 89 2.94 -29.00 -2.76
N ALA A 90 3.89 -29.75 -3.32
CA ALA A 90 4.66 -30.73 -2.59
C ALA A 90 5.85 -30.06 -1.90
N VAL A 91 5.99 -30.31 -0.60
CA VAL A 91 7.13 -29.87 0.22
C VAL A 91 7.96 -31.09 0.56
N LEU A 92 9.24 -31.06 0.17
CA LEU A 92 10.21 -32.06 0.59
C LEU A 92 10.72 -31.71 1.99
N ASN A 93 10.37 -32.50 2.99
CA ASN A 93 10.73 -32.20 4.38
C ASN A 93 12.11 -32.76 4.76
N SER A 94 12.40 -33.99 4.34
CA SER A 94 13.66 -34.67 4.65
C SER A 94 13.84 -35.92 3.80
N ILE A 95 15.08 -36.41 3.75
CA ILE A 95 15.45 -37.73 3.24
C ILE A 95 15.86 -38.62 4.41
N GLU A 96 15.30 -39.83 4.47
CA GLU A 96 15.64 -40.87 5.43
C GLU A 96 15.99 -42.15 4.67
N GLN A 97 17.29 -42.48 4.62
CA GLN A 97 17.80 -43.64 3.87
C GLN A 97 17.34 -43.58 2.42
N ASP A 98 16.52 -44.54 1.98
CA ASP A 98 16.03 -44.67 0.61
C ASP A 98 14.62 -44.08 0.44
N MET A 99 14.18 -43.21 1.34
CA MET A 99 12.83 -42.62 1.34
C MET A 99 12.88 -41.10 1.45
N ALA A 100 11.99 -40.43 0.71
CA ALA A 100 11.72 -39.00 0.82
C ALA A 100 10.42 -38.75 1.59
N ASN A 101 10.48 -37.89 2.61
CA ASN A 101 9.33 -37.47 3.39
C ASN A 101 8.67 -36.23 2.76
N ILE A 102 7.46 -36.39 2.23
CA ILE A 102 6.75 -35.35 1.48
C ILE A 102 5.44 -34.98 2.18
N THR A 103 5.09 -33.70 2.10
CA THR A 103 3.78 -33.17 2.48
C THR A 103 3.17 -32.44 1.28
N ILE A 104 1.88 -32.65 0.99
CA ILE A 104 1.14 -31.90 -0.04
C ILE A 104 0.28 -30.84 0.63
N LEU A 105 0.44 -29.59 0.23
CA LEU A 105 -0.39 -28.45 0.60
C LEU A 105 -1.30 -28.10 -0.58
N SER A 106 -2.55 -27.72 -0.31
CA SER A 106 -3.50 -27.27 -1.35
C SER A 106 -4.66 -26.45 -0.75
N GLY A 107 -5.60 -26.02 -1.58
CA GLY A 107 -6.77 -25.25 -1.15
C GLY A 107 -6.38 -23.81 -0.83
N ASN A 108 -6.81 -23.31 0.34
CA ASN A 108 -6.66 -21.89 0.67
C ASN A 108 -5.19 -21.41 0.73
N VAL A 109 -4.24 -22.32 0.97
CA VAL A 109 -2.81 -22.00 1.03
C VAL A 109 -2.35 -21.36 -0.28
N ASP A 110 -2.70 -21.95 -1.43
CA ASP A 110 -2.24 -21.46 -2.75
C ASP A 110 -2.75 -20.04 -3.05
N PHE A 111 -4.01 -19.76 -2.71
CA PHE A 111 -4.61 -18.44 -2.91
C PHE A 111 -3.98 -17.39 -2.00
N PHE A 112 -3.81 -17.71 -0.70
CA PHE A 112 -3.19 -16.76 0.22
C PHE A 112 -1.71 -16.58 -0.12
N ASP A 113 -0.95 -17.61 -0.47
CA ASP A 113 0.45 -17.49 -0.87
C ASP A 113 0.62 -16.67 -2.15
N ALA A 114 -0.34 -16.72 -3.08
CA ALA A 114 -0.37 -15.80 -4.21
C ALA A 114 -0.64 -14.33 -3.81
N LEU A 115 -1.22 -14.08 -2.63
CA LEU A 115 -1.42 -12.74 -2.05
C LEU A 115 -0.24 -12.36 -1.14
N GLU A 116 0.98 -12.31 -1.67
CA GLU A 116 2.17 -11.95 -0.89
C GLU A 116 2.51 -10.45 -0.96
N GLY A 117 3.28 -9.95 0.02
CA GLY A 117 3.87 -8.61 -0.03
C GLY A 117 2.95 -7.48 0.44
N LYS A 118 3.53 -6.27 0.49
CA LYS A 118 2.83 -5.05 0.88
C LYS A 118 2.12 -4.44 -0.32
N ILE A 119 1.02 -3.74 -0.07
CA ILE A 119 0.28 -3.10 -1.16
C ILE A 119 1.16 -2.05 -1.87
N TYR A 120 1.96 -1.29 -1.12
CA TYR A 120 2.83 -0.27 -1.72
C TYR A 120 3.91 -0.87 -2.64
N ASP A 121 4.31 -2.13 -2.46
CA ASP A 121 5.27 -2.82 -3.34
C ASP A 121 4.67 -3.15 -4.72
N MET A 122 3.34 -3.06 -4.86
CA MET A 122 2.65 -3.36 -6.12
C MET A 122 2.80 -2.25 -7.17
N GLY A 123 3.40 -1.11 -6.80
CA GLY A 123 3.85 -0.05 -7.70
C GLY A 123 5.33 -0.14 -8.09
N ASP A 124 6.04 -1.19 -7.65
CA ASP A 124 7.44 -1.43 -8.00
C ASP A 124 7.53 -2.55 -9.06
N SER A 125 7.73 -2.17 -10.32
CA SER A 125 7.88 -3.11 -11.43
C SER A 125 9.23 -3.84 -11.43
N SER A 126 10.20 -3.36 -10.65
CA SER A 126 11.56 -3.89 -10.55
C SER A 126 11.78 -4.83 -9.35
N SER A 127 10.81 -4.91 -8.44
CA SER A 127 10.93 -5.66 -7.19
C SER A 127 11.27 -7.15 -7.41
N PRO A 128 12.34 -7.66 -6.78
CA PRO A 128 12.81 -9.03 -6.96
C PRO A 128 11.98 -10.09 -6.22
N THR A 129 10.98 -9.73 -5.41
CA THR A 129 10.37 -10.66 -4.45
C THR A 129 9.28 -11.60 -4.98
N SER A 130 8.56 -11.36 -6.09
CA SER A 130 7.68 -12.40 -6.72
C SER A 130 6.78 -11.95 -7.91
N ASN A 131 7.24 -11.09 -8.83
CA ASN A 131 6.38 -10.51 -9.91
C ASN A 131 5.19 -9.64 -9.40
N LEU A 132 5.16 -9.24 -8.11
CA LEU A 132 4.01 -8.55 -7.48
C LEU A 132 3.60 -7.24 -8.20
N GLY A 133 4.57 -6.37 -8.47
CA GLY A 133 4.37 -5.09 -9.18
C GLY A 133 4.64 -5.15 -10.69
N LYS A 134 5.01 -6.32 -11.26
CA LYS A 134 5.40 -6.46 -12.67
C LYS A 134 4.33 -5.99 -13.66
N ASN A 135 3.06 -6.17 -13.29
CA ASN A 135 1.91 -5.78 -14.10
C ASN A 135 1.33 -4.41 -13.72
N LEU A 136 1.94 -3.71 -12.75
CA LEU A 136 1.51 -2.42 -12.20
C LEU A 136 -0.04 -2.31 -12.07
N PRO A 137 -0.69 -3.22 -11.32
CA PRO A 137 -2.15 -3.36 -11.34
C PRO A 137 -2.89 -2.10 -10.87
N TRP A 138 -2.22 -1.22 -10.13
CA TRP A 138 -2.76 0.03 -9.60
C TRP A 138 -2.64 1.21 -10.56
N GLN A 139 -1.74 1.15 -11.56
CA GLN A 139 -1.43 2.27 -12.46
C GLN A 139 -2.65 2.78 -13.25
N ALA A 140 -3.63 1.92 -13.51
CA ALA A 140 -4.88 2.31 -14.17
C ALA A 140 -5.71 3.32 -13.36
N PHE A 141 -5.39 3.50 -12.07
CA PHE A 141 -6.04 4.41 -11.15
C PHE A 141 -5.18 5.64 -10.84
N ASP A 142 -3.96 5.73 -11.36
CA ASP A 142 -3.13 6.92 -11.19
C ASP A 142 -3.84 8.15 -11.75
N HIS A 143 -3.74 9.26 -11.02
CA HIS A 143 -4.45 10.49 -11.35
C HIS A 143 -3.71 11.71 -10.81
N PRO A 144 -3.85 12.88 -11.45
CA PRO A 144 -3.18 14.08 -10.99
C PRO A 144 -3.84 14.64 -9.73
N TRP A 145 -3.03 15.09 -8.76
CA TRP A 145 -3.55 15.85 -7.62
C TRP A 145 -3.88 17.28 -8.08
N ASN A 146 -5.13 17.52 -8.45
CA ASN A 146 -5.62 18.85 -8.81
C ASN A 146 -7.11 19.04 -8.49
N LEU A 147 -7.55 20.30 -8.49
CA LEU A 147 -8.93 20.69 -8.18
C LEU A 147 -9.96 19.97 -9.05
N ASP A 148 -9.78 19.94 -10.38
CA ASP A 148 -10.75 19.31 -11.29
C ASP A 148 -10.92 17.81 -11.01
N THR A 149 -9.82 17.13 -10.68
CA THR A 149 -9.80 15.70 -10.32
C THR A 149 -10.50 15.44 -9.00
N ILE A 150 -10.28 16.31 -7.99
CA ILE A 150 -10.95 16.23 -6.69
C ILE A 150 -12.47 16.41 -6.83
N ILE A 151 -12.91 17.40 -7.61
CA ILE A 151 -14.33 17.66 -7.87
C ILE A 151 -14.96 16.47 -8.61
N ALA A 152 -14.31 15.96 -9.67
CA ALA A 152 -14.82 14.82 -10.43
C ALA A 152 -14.97 13.55 -9.56
N SER A 153 -14.13 13.42 -8.52
CA SER A 153 -14.13 12.27 -7.62
C SER A 153 -15.37 12.17 -6.72
N GLN A 154 -16.07 13.29 -6.46
CA GLN A 154 -17.17 13.33 -5.49
C GLN A 154 -18.30 12.33 -5.80
N LYS A 155 -18.45 11.97 -7.08
CA LYS A 155 -19.48 11.03 -7.57
C LYS A 155 -18.98 9.60 -7.79
N LYS A 156 -17.68 9.34 -7.64
CA LYS A 156 -17.11 8.00 -7.86
C LYS A 156 -17.60 6.99 -6.83
N ALA A 157 -17.71 5.74 -7.24
CA ALA A 157 -18.10 4.60 -6.40
C ALA A 157 -17.11 3.42 -6.50
N ASP A 158 -15.99 3.62 -7.18
CA ASP A 158 -14.89 2.68 -7.35
C ASP A 158 -13.55 3.41 -7.50
N GLY A 159 -12.44 2.67 -7.36
CA GLY A 159 -11.09 3.20 -7.51
C GLY A 159 -10.71 4.20 -6.43
N TRP A 160 -10.16 5.34 -6.85
CA TRP A 160 -9.76 6.44 -5.96
C TRP A 160 -10.88 7.46 -5.78
N ILE A 161 -10.85 8.15 -4.64
CA ILE A 161 -11.77 9.23 -4.28
C ILE A 161 -11.04 10.29 -3.45
N TRP A 162 -11.45 11.55 -3.54
CA TRP A 162 -10.98 12.62 -2.65
C TRP A 162 -12.14 13.10 -1.77
N PRO A 163 -12.49 12.33 -0.73
CA PRO A 163 -13.65 12.62 0.08
C PRO A 163 -13.41 13.82 0.99
N VAL A 164 -14.49 14.44 1.47
CA VAL A 164 -14.40 15.50 2.48
C VAL A 164 -14.23 14.86 3.86
N VAL A 165 -12.97 14.78 4.31
CA VAL A 165 -12.56 14.36 5.64
C VAL A 165 -11.88 15.52 6.33
N ASP A 166 -12.16 15.72 7.61
CA ASP A 166 -11.48 16.76 8.38
C ASP A 166 -10.13 16.26 8.89
N TYR A 167 -9.07 16.73 8.25
CA TYR A 167 -7.71 16.47 8.69
C TYR A 167 -7.20 17.44 9.76
N GLY A 168 -8.03 18.38 10.22
CA GLY A 168 -7.70 19.40 11.23
C GLY A 168 -7.79 20.84 10.71
N SER A 169 -8.03 21.05 9.41
CA SER A 169 -8.16 22.38 8.78
C SER A 169 -9.58 22.93 8.81
N ILE A 170 -10.56 22.05 8.94
CA ILE A 170 -11.96 22.43 8.87
C ILE A 170 -12.31 22.97 10.28
N ASN A 171 -12.74 24.22 10.45
CA ASN A 171 -12.89 24.81 11.81
C ASN A 171 -14.24 25.46 12.09
N GLU A 172 -15.09 25.61 11.08
CA GLU A 172 -16.39 26.29 11.22
C GLU A 172 -17.55 25.30 10.98
N VAL A 173 -18.77 25.71 11.31
CA VAL A 173 -20.00 24.90 11.15
C VAL A 173 -20.77 25.31 9.88
N ASP A 174 -20.63 26.56 9.44
CA ASP A 174 -21.44 27.17 8.37
C ASP A 174 -20.71 27.30 7.02
N PHE A 175 -19.38 27.06 6.98
CA PHE A 175 -18.57 26.85 5.78
C PHE A 175 -18.69 27.90 4.66
N ASP A 176 -18.73 29.19 5.01
CA ASP A 176 -18.57 30.27 4.01
C ASP A 176 -17.19 30.22 3.31
N LYS A 177 -16.19 29.60 3.96
CA LYS A 177 -14.85 29.42 3.43
C LYS A 177 -14.77 28.18 2.53
N PRO A 178 -14.17 28.31 1.33
CA PRO A 178 -13.88 27.15 0.48
C PRO A 178 -12.98 26.13 1.17
N LEU A 179 -13.21 24.85 0.90
CA LEU A 179 -12.33 23.75 1.28
C LEU A 179 -11.02 23.83 0.49
N ASP A 180 -9.91 23.90 1.21
CA ASP A 180 -8.58 23.92 0.64
C ASP A 180 -8.14 22.50 0.23
N VAL A 181 -7.93 22.30 -1.07
CA VAL A 181 -7.50 21.02 -1.64
C VAL A 181 -6.10 20.57 -1.19
N TYR A 182 -5.25 21.49 -0.72
CA TYR A 182 -3.95 21.16 -0.15
C TYR A 182 -4.06 20.39 1.18
N THR A 183 -5.18 20.58 1.88
CA THR A 183 -5.50 19.91 3.15
C THR A 183 -6.32 18.64 3.00
N MET A 184 -6.67 18.26 1.77
CA MET A 184 -7.38 17.01 1.48
C MET A 184 -6.40 15.88 1.22
N ARG A 185 -6.87 14.63 1.37
CA ARG A 185 -6.11 13.42 1.01
C ARG A 185 -7.00 12.39 0.33
N PRO A 186 -6.45 11.56 -0.56
CA PRO A 186 -7.22 10.56 -1.27
C PRO A 186 -7.63 9.40 -0.37
N GLY A 187 -8.66 8.68 -0.78
CA GLY A 187 -9.02 7.36 -0.30
C GLY A 187 -9.17 6.39 -1.48
N PHE A 188 -9.24 5.09 -1.19
CA PHE A 188 -9.41 4.06 -2.20
C PHE A 188 -10.45 3.03 -1.79
N PHE A 189 -11.35 2.66 -2.71
CA PHE A 189 -12.43 1.72 -2.43
C PHE A 189 -11.89 0.30 -2.16
N ILE A 190 -12.25 -0.25 -1.00
CA ILE A 190 -11.79 -1.58 -0.53
C ILE A 190 -12.22 -2.69 -1.50
N LYS A 191 -13.43 -2.59 -2.05
CA LYS A 191 -13.91 -3.53 -3.06
C LYS A 191 -13.00 -3.55 -4.29
N THR A 192 -12.68 -2.38 -4.84
CA THR A 192 -11.78 -2.27 -6.00
C THR A 192 -10.39 -2.80 -5.68
N ALA A 193 -9.85 -2.48 -4.50
CA ALA A 193 -8.54 -2.97 -4.06
C ALA A 193 -8.50 -4.52 -4.00
N ILE A 194 -9.48 -5.14 -3.34
CA ILE A 194 -9.56 -6.60 -3.24
C ILE A 194 -9.77 -7.25 -4.62
N GLU A 195 -10.58 -6.66 -5.50
CA GLU A 195 -10.76 -7.15 -6.87
C GLU A 195 -9.45 -7.11 -7.67
N LEU A 196 -8.63 -6.06 -7.52
CA LEU A 196 -7.31 -5.98 -8.15
C LEU A 196 -6.35 -7.04 -7.60
N MET A 197 -6.30 -7.21 -6.27
CA MET A 197 -5.46 -8.23 -5.62
C MET A 197 -5.83 -9.63 -6.10
N ILE A 198 -7.12 -9.99 -6.09
CA ILE A 198 -7.59 -11.31 -6.52
C ILE A 198 -7.36 -11.52 -8.03
N LYS A 199 -7.57 -10.50 -8.85
CA LYS A 199 -7.29 -10.58 -10.29
C LYS A 199 -5.81 -10.85 -10.56
N ASN A 200 -4.90 -10.28 -9.75
CA ASN A 200 -3.46 -10.48 -9.90
C ASN A 200 -3.02 -11.91 -9.56
N THR A 201 -3.77 -12.64 -8.72
CA THR A 201 -3.51 -14.06 -8.43
C THR A 201 -4.08 -15.03 -9.48
N GLY A 202 -4.87 -14.52 -10.44
CA GLY A 202 -5.58 -15.33 -11.44
C GLY A 202 -6.83 -16.03 -10.92
N TYR A 203 -7.23 -15.79 -9.67
CA TYR A 203 -8.48 -16.31 -9.10
C TYR A 203 -9.69 -15.43 -9.47
N LYS A 204 -10.88 -15.99 -9.32
CA LYS A 204 -12.16 -15.26 -9.42
C LYS A 204 -12.91 -15.31 -8.10
N ALA A 205 -13.36 -14.15 -7.63
CA ALA A 205 -14.15 -14.05 -6.41
C ALA A 205 -15.62 -14.40 -6.64
N THR A 206 -16.22 -15.13 -5.70
CA THR A 206 -17.66 -15.43 -5.62
C THR A 206 -18.14 -15.33 -4.16
N GLY A 207 -19.45 -15.48 -3.90
CA GLY A 207 -20.00 -15.55 -2.54
C GLY A 207 -20.85 -14.35 -2.11
N SER A 208 -21.29 -14.36 -0.86
CA SER A 208 -22.23 -13.37 -0.29
C SER A 208 -21.59 -12.02 0.00
N LEU A 209 -20.29 -11.95 0.28
CA LEU A 209 -19.59 -10.68 0.48
C LEU A 209 -19.76 -9.73 -0.71
N LEU A 210 -19.67 -10.25 -1.93
CA LEU A 210 -19.81 -9.47 -3.17
C LEU A 210 -21.23 -8.90 -3.37
N LYS A 211 -22.22 -9.47 -2.68
CA LYS A 211 -23.62 -9.01 -2.70
C LYS A 211 -23.94 -8.08 -1.54
N ASN A 212 -23.00 -7.86 -0.62
CA ASN A 212 -23.21 -7.03 0.56
C ASN A 212 -23.29 -5.54 0.17
N GLU A 213 -24.29 -4.83 0.69
CA GLU A 213 -24.54 -3.42 0.37
C GLU A 213 -23.51 -2.44 0.96
N LEU A 214 -22.89 -2.80 2.08
CA LEU A 214 -21.87 -1.99 2.76
C LEU A 214 -20.50 -2.15 2.11
N TYR A 215 -20.15 -3.37 1.67
CA TYR A 215 -18.85 -3.68 1.09
C TYR A 215 -18.38 -2.72 -0.03
N PRO A 216 -19.18 -2.38 -1.06
CA PRO A 216 -18.76 -1.44 -2.11
C PRO A 216 -18.60 0.01 -1.63
N LYS A 217 -19.08 0.35 -0.43
CA LYS A 217 -18.99 1.71 0.14
C LYS A 217 -17.77 1.92 1.00
N LEU A 218 -17.02 0.85 1.33
CA LEU A 218 -15.85 0.97 2.19
C LEU A 218 -14.68 1.61 1.43
N ILE A 219 -14.08 2.63 2.03
CA ILE A 219 -12.86 3.27 1.54
C ILE A 219 -11.74 3.14 2.57
N CYS A 220 -10.53 2.80 2.14
CA CYS A 220 -9.33 3.02 2.93
C CYS A 220 -8.97 4.50 2.79
N GLN A 221 -8.97 5.23 3.90
CA GLN A 221 -8.63 6.64 3.90
C GLN A 221 -7.13 6.80 4.18
N PHE A 222 -6.45 7.63 3.38
CA PHE A 222 -5.03 7.92 3.56
C PHE A 222 -4.74 8.38 4.99
N ALA A 223 -3.73 7.77 5.59
CA ALA A 223 -3.29 8.07 6.95
C ALA A 223 -1.76 8.05 7.12
N ASN A 224 -1.00 7.82 6.03
CA ASN A 224 0.46 7.83 6.06
C ASN A 224 0.97 9.21 6.47
N ASP A 225 2.15 9.24 7.08
CA ASP A 225 2.74 10.50 7.56
C ASP A 225 3.28 11.34 6.40
N GLU A 226 3.77 10.69 5.35
CA GLU A 226 4.31 11.35 4.16
C GLU A 226 3.43 11.04 2.93
N PHE A 227 3.18 12.04 2.08
CA PHE A 227 2.44 11.89 0.83
C PHE A 227 3.41 11.80 -0.35
N GLU A 228 3.76 10.56 -0.73
CA GLU A 228 4.95 10.28 -1.53
C GLU A 228 4.67 9.44 -2.76
N HIS A 229 5.56 9.57 -3.74
CA HIS A 229 5.53 8.82 -4.97
C HIS A 229 5.84 7.33 -4.80
N GLY A 230 5.37 6.50 -5.74
CA GLY A 230 5.73 5.08 -5.87
C GLY A 230 7.25 4.85 -6.05
N SER A 231 7.74 3.66 -5.70
CA SER A 231 9.19 3.35 -5.75
C SER A 231 9.75 3.46 -7.17
N ASP A 232 9.01 2.99 -8.18
CA ASP A 232 9.39 3.14 -9.59
C ASP A 232 9.60 4.59 -9.99
N PHE A 233 8.73 5.48 -9.50
CA PHE A 233 8.81 6.90 -9.79
C PHE A 233 10.04 7.53 -9.12
N GLN A 234 10.25 7.24 -7.83
CA GLN A 234 11.41 7.71 -7.06
C GLN A 234 12.75 7.23 -7.64
N ASN A 235 12.78 6.03 -8.21
CA ASN A 235 13.99 5.43 -8.79
C ASN A 235 14.19 5.79 -10.28
N SER A 236 13.22 6.46 -10.92
CA SER A 236 13.26 6.70 -12.36
C SER A 236 14.18 7.88 -12.72
N VAL A 237 15.06 7.65 -13.69
CA VAL A 237 15.96 8.68 -14.26
C VAL A 237 15.18 9.71 -15.12
N GLU A 238 13.94 9.39 -15.49
CA GLU A 238 13.06 10.23 -16.33
C GLU A 238 11.77 10.73 -15.63
N GLY A 239 11.52 10.39 -14.35
CA GLY A 239 10.20 10.48 -13.69
C GLY A 239 9.49 11.82 -13.76
N LEU A 240 10.15 12.88 -13.31
CA LEU A 240 9.61 14.26 -13.32
C LEU A 240 10.05 15.08 -14.54
N SER A 241 11.00 14.55 -15.31
CA SER A 241 11.56 15.13 -16.54
C SER A 241 12.70 14.22 -17.02
N LYS A 242 12.94 14.15 -18.34
CA LYS A 242 14.21 13.60 -18.88
C LYS A 242 15.36 14.31 -18.16
N SER A 243 16.04 13.58 -17.27
CA SER A 243 17.01 14.05 -16.26
C SER A 243 16.38 14.46 -14.92
N ALA A 244 15.84 13.50 -14.18
CA ALA A 244 15.51 13.61 -12.75
C ALA A 244 16.67 14.17 -11.89
N SER A 245 17.90 14.01 -12.38
CA SER A 245 19.03 14.84 -11.99
C SER A 245 19.87 15.17 -13.23
N MET A 246 20.36 16.40 -13.32
CA MET A 246 21.29 16.82 -14.37
C MET A 246 22.67 17.00 -13.74
N LEU A 247 23.68 16.32 -14.29
CA LEU A 247 25.08 16.56 -13.96
C LEU A 247 25.81 17.00 -15.21
N TYR A 248 26.29 18.24 -15.21
CA TYR A 248 27.22 18.72 -16.20
C TYR A 248 28.59 18.86 -15.57
N VAL A 249 29.63 18.31 -16.21
CA VAL A 249 31.02 18.48 -15.80
C VAL A 249 31.80 19.09 -16.95
N THR A 250 32.54 20.18 -16.67
CA THR A 250 33.42 20.81 -17.66
C THR A 250 34.57 19.86 -18.05
N ASN A 251 34.78 19.68 -19.35
CA ASN A 251 35.89 18.87 -19.86
C ASN A 251 37.18 19.68 -20.09
N ASN A 252 37.07 21.01 -20.13
CA ASN A 252 38.16 21.95 -20.36
C ASN A 252 38.06 23.10 -19.36
N ASP A 253 39.19 23.77 -19.13
CA ASP A 253 39.22 24.99 -18.33
C ASP A 253 38.40 26.10 -19.02
N LEU A 254 37.61 26.83 -18.25
CA LEU A 254 36.85 28.00 -18.72
C LEU A 254 37.61 29.26 -18.33
N VAL A 255 37.95 30.07 -19.34
CA VAL A 255 38.63 31.36 -19.14
C VAL A 255 37.60 32.48 -19.25
N ILE A 256 37.45 33.24 -18.17
CA ILE A 256 36.60 34.42 -18.11
C ILE A 256 37.53 35.63 -18.02
N ASP A 257 37.70 36.32 -19.15
CA ASP A 257 38.55 37.49 -19.27
C ASP A 257 37.73 38.79 -19.18
N GLY A 258 38.05 39.64 -18.20
CA GLY A 258 37.50 40.99 -18.06
C GLY A 258 38.06 42.00 -19.07
N GLY A 259 39.05 41.60 -19.88
CA GLY A 259 39.73 42.42 -20.87
C GLY A 259 40.84 43.29 -20.26
N GLN A 260 41.82 43.64 -21.09
CA GLN A 260 42.92 44.53 -20.73
C GLN A 260 42.58 45.97 -21.10
N LEU A 261 42.61 46.89 -20.14
CA LEU A 261 42.27 48.29 -20.39
C LEU A 261 43.48 49.18 -20.15
N GLY A 262 43.75 50.06 -21.12
CA GLY A 262 44.78 51.08 -21.00
C GLY A 262 44.47 52.08 -19.87
N MET A 263 45.51 52.77 -19.39
CA MET A 263 45.50 53.65 -18.19
C MET A 263 44.47 54.81 -18.17
N HIS A 264 43.61 54.94 -19.18
CA HIS A 264 42.66 56.05 -19.36
C HIS A 264 41.27 55.63 -19.89
N ALA A 265 40.88 54.36 -19.81
CA ALA A 265 39.55 53.93 -20.22
C ALA A 265 38.50 54.19 -19.12
N ASN A 266 37.45 54.95 -19.44
CA ASN A 266 36.37 55.32 -18.51
C ASN A 266 35.09 54.46 -18.70
N ASN A 267 35.16 53.37 -19.44
CA ASN A 267 33.98 52.56 -19.77
C ASN A 267 33.72 51.51 -18.68
N ASN A 268 32.47 51.34 -18.27
CA ASN A 268 32.08 50.28 -17.34
C ASN A 268 32.28 48.90 -18.03
N THR A 269 33.16 48.05 -17.51
CA THR A 269 33.48 46.73 -18.10
C THR A 269 32.91 45.58 -17.28
N ASP A 270 32.05 45.89 -16.34
CA ASP A 270 31.28 44.90 -15.61
C ASP A 270 30.49 44.04 -16.59
N ARG A 271 30.61 42.73 -16.44
CA ARG A 271 29.96 41.77 -17.33
C ARG A 271 29.25 40.72 -16.50
N THR A 272 27.94 40.65 -16.68
CA THR A 272 27.11 39.52 -16.23
C THR A 272 26.76 38.69 -17.44
N LEU A 273 27.12 37.41 -17.46
CA LEU A 273 26.77 36.49 -18.54
C LEU A 273 26.50 35.08 -18.03
N PRO A 274 25.70 34.29 -18.78
CA PRO A 274 25.62 32.85 -18.55
C PRO A 274 27.01 32.23 -18.59
N ILE A 275 27.28 31.34 -17.63
CA ILE A 275 28.37 30.37 -17.80
C ILE A 275 27.80 29.28 -18.71
N GLY A 276 28.59 28.76 -19.66
CA GLY A 276 28.15 27.80 -20.69
C GLY A 276 27.67 26.43 -20.19
N PHE A 277 27.10 26.36 -18.99
CA PHE A 277 26.35 25.25 -18.42
C PHE A 277 24.95 25.15 -19.04
N GLN A 278 24.35 23.95 -18.98
CA GLN A 278 22.95 23.76 -19.38
C GLN A 278 22.01 24.39 -18.35
N GLU A 279 21.01 25.10 -18.84
CA GLU A 279 19.86 25.59 -18.06
C GLU A 279 18.89 24.43 -17.81
N TYR A 280 18.40 24.31 -16.58
CA TYR A 280 17.36 23.33 -16.26
C TYR A 280 15.99 23.98 -16.40
N HIS A 281 15.10 23.38 -17.20
CA HIS A 281 13.71 23.80 -17.35
C HIS A 281 12.76 22.77 -16.72
N ALA A 282 11.96 23.22 -15.76
CA ALA A 282 10.96 22.40 -15.10
C ALA A 282 9.79 22.07 -16.05
N LYS A 283 9.51 20.78 -16.25
CA LYS A 283 8.38 20.33 -17.08
C LYS A 283 7.07 20.27 -16.31
N GLU A 284 7.17 20.15 -15.01
CA GLU A 284 6.09 20.06 -14.01
C GLU A 284 6.56 20.78 -12.75
N ARG A 285 5.69 20.93 -11.76
CA ARG A 285 6.10 21.49 -10.46
C ARG A 285 7.13 20.56 -9.82
N VAL A 286 8.27 21.09 -9.38
CA VAL A 286 9.35 20.30 -8.78
C VAL A 286 10.06 21.09 -7.68
N ASN A 287 10.52 20.37 -6.66
CA ASN A 287 11.40 20.90 -5.63
C ASN A 287 12.75 20.17 -5.74
N GLY A 288 13.82 20.79 -5.24
CA GLY A 288 15.14 20.16 -5.26
C GLY A 288 16.27 21.12 -4.98
N THR A 289 17.48 20.69 -5.31
CA THR A 289 18.71 21.44 -5.01
C THR A 289 19.59 21.60 -6.25
N ALA A 290 19.94 22.84 -6.54
CA ALA A 290 20.96 23.19 -7.52
C ALA A 290 22.30 23.39 -6.79
N SER A 291 23.35 22.71 -7.25
CA SER A 291 24.69 22.76 -6.68
C SER A 291 25.74 23.02 -7.75
N LEU A 292 26.65 23.93 -7.48
CA LEU A 292 27.84 24.15 -8.30
C LEU A 292 29.09 23.93 -7.45
N ILE A 293 29.95 23.03 -7.91
CA ILE A 293 31.22 22.68 -7.25
C ILE A 293 32.34 22.92 -8.25
N LEU A 294 33.31 23.77 -7.92
CA LEU A 294 34.43 24.06 -8.81
C LEU A 294 35.72 24.45 -8.08
N ASP A 295 36.83 24.31 -8.79
CA ASP A 295 38.09 24.94 -8.47
C ASP A 295 38.29 26.11 -9.44
N LEU A 296 38.76 27.25 -8.95
CA LEU A 296 39.13 28.38 -9.80
C LEU A 296 40.41 29.09 -9.34
N ASP A 297 41.06 29.78 -10.26
CA ASP A 297 42.09 30.77 -9.96
C ASP A 297 41.65 32.14 -10.44
N MET A 298 41.66 33.13 -9.53
CA MET A 298 41.49 34.54 -9.91
C MET A 298 42.86 35.20 -10.06
N HIS A 299 43.15 35.71 -11.26
CA HIS A 299 44.37 36.43 -11.59
C HIS A 299 44.08 37.93 -11.62
N GLY A 300 44.94 38.73 -11.01
CA GLY A 300 44.80 40.19 -10.95
C GLY A 300 46.15 40.90 -10.97
N ILE A 301 46.13 42.24 -10.94
CA ILE A 301 47.34 43.06 -10.79
C ILE A 301 47.53 43.43 -9.32
N ALA A 302 48.76 43.30 -8.81
CA ALA A 302 49.07 43.68 -7.43
C ALA A 302 49.24 45.21 -7.28
N ASN A 303 48.93 45.75 -6.10
CA ASN A 303 49.17 47.15 -5.71
C ASN A 303 48.41 48.23 -6.50
N THR A 304 47.25 47.92 -7.10
CA THR A 304 46.44 48.87 -7.89
C THR A 304 45.37 49.63 -7.09
N GLY A 305 45.11 49.26 -5.82
CA GLY A 305 44.11 49.91 -4.96
C GLY A 305 42.64 49.57 -5.27
N ASP A 306 42.34 49.12 -6.48
CA ASP A 306 41.03 48.59 -6.90
C ASP A 306 41.07 47.07 -7.03
N ASN A 307 40.41 46.36 -6.09
CA ASN A 307 40.24 44.92 -6.16
C ASN A 307 39.00 44.58 -6.99
N GLY A 308 39.20 43.97 -8.16
CA GLY A 308 38.09 43.32 -8.86
C GLY A 308 37.54 42.14 -8.05
N TYR A 309 36.30 41.77 -8.32
CA TYR A 309 35.66 40.61 -7.70
C TYR A 309 34.90 39.79 -8.74
N PHE A 310 34.76 38.50 -8.46
CA PHE A 310 34.00 37.56 -9.25
C PHE A 310 32.81 37.09 -8.43
N GLU A 311 31.60 37.14 -8.99
CA GLU A 311 30.43 36.53 -8.39
C GLU A 311 29.99 35.34 -9.23
N LEU A 312 29.71 34.26 -8.54
CA LEU A 312 29.04 33.10 -9.09
C LEU A 312 27.58 33.16 -8.67
N ILE A 313 26.66 33.06 -9.62
CA ILE A 313 25.25 33.35 -9.39
C ILE A 313 24.40 32.20 -9.91
N ILE A 314 23.54 31.66 -9.06
CA ILE A 314 22.42 30.82 -9.50
C ILE A 314 21.21 31.73 -9.66
N ASN A 315 20.64 31.76 -10.86
CA ASN A 315 19.47 32.55 -11.19
C ASN A 315 18.24 31.66 -11.34
N TYR A 316 17.09 32.24 -11.03
CA TYR A 316 15.77 31.74 -11.34
C TYR A 316 15.19 32.53 -12.52
N ARG A 317 14.48 31.85 -13.41
CA ARG A 317 13.70 32.46 -14.48
C ARG A 317 12.28 31.89 -14.43
N ASP A 318 11.29 32.77 -14.39
CA ASP A 318 9.88 32.36 -14.46
C ASP A 318 9.49 31.90 -15.88
N ALA A 319 8.36 31.22 -16.01
CA ALA A 319 7.83 30.78 -17.31
C ALA A 319 7.58 31.93 -18.33
N ASN A 320 7.54 33.19 -17.88
CA ASN A 320 7.38 34.38 -18.73
C ASN A 320 8.72 35.00 -19.17
N GLY A 321 9.85 34.47 -18.67
CA GLY A 321 11.20 34.94 -18.98
C GLY A 321 11.73 36.01 -18.03
N HIS A 322 11.08 36.32 -16.91
CA HIS A 322 11.61 37.24 -15.91
C HIS A 322 12.68 36.55 -15.07
N GLU A 323 13.87 37.16 -15.03
CA GLU A 323 15.03 36.62 -14.31
C GLU A 323 15.21 37.30 -12.96
N SER A 324 15.66 36.51 -11.98
CA SER A 324 16.02 36.98 -10.64
C SER A 324 17.20 36.20 -10.08
N VAL A 325 17.94 36.84 -9.18
CA VAL A 325 19.08 36.21 -8.51
C VAL A 325 18.57 35.41 -7.32
N SER A 326 18.77 34.09 -7.34
CA SER A 326 18.38 33.18 -6.26
C SER A 326 19.42 33.16 -5.15
N THR A 327 20.68 32.92 -5.52
CA THR A 327 21.82 32.98 -4.61
C THR A 327 23.08 33.37 -5.36
N LYS A 328 24.03 33.97 -4.64
CA LYS A 328 25.32 34.32 -5.20
C LYS A 328 26.44 34.15 -4.19
N GLN A 329 27.63 33.86 -4.69
CA GLN A 329 28.86 33.84 -3.93
C GLN A 329 29.85 34.83 -4.54
N THR A 330 30.24 35.84 -3.76
CA THR A 330 31.27 36.80 -4.16
C THR A 330 32.64 36.28 -3.73
N ILE A 331 33.59 36.28 -4.65
CA ILE A 331 35.00 35.94 -4.45
C ILE A 331 35.82 37.21 -4.68
N ASN A 332 36.56 37.58 -3.64
CA ASN A 332 37.44 38.74 -3.62
C ASN A 332 38.89 38.28 -3.51
N PHE A 333 39.81 39.13 -3.97
CA PHE A 333 41.22 38.97 -3.61
C PHE A 333 41.44 39.18 -2.11
N THR A 334 42.30 38.36 -1.51
CA THR A 334 42.70 38.57 -0.12
C THR A 334 43.56 39.83 0.00
N ASP A 335 43.26 40.68 0.99
CA ASP A 335 44.10 41.83 1.32
C ASP A 335 45.41 41.36 1.94
N LYS A 336 46.48 41.34 1.13
CA LYS A 336 47.83 40.98 1.54
C LYS A 336 48.87 41.92 0.92
N ALA A 337 49.94 42.19 1.67
CA ALA A 337 51.04 43.02 1.19
C ALA A 337 51.88 42.23 0.17
N TYR A 338 52.11 42.83 -1.00
CA TYR A 338 52.95 42.24 -2.04
C TYR A 338 54.33 42.92 -2.05
N PRO A 339 55.42 42.17 -2.30
CA PRO A 339 56.75 42.75 -2.44
C PRO A 339 56.77 43.88 -3.48
N PRO A 340 57.61 44.92 -3.27
CA PRO A 340 57.86 45.95 -4.28
C PRO A 340 58.26 45.28 -5.61
N ASN A 341 57.63 45.70 -6.72
CA ASN A 341 57.76 45.16 -8.09
C ASN A 341 56.94 43.91 -8.45
N THR A 342 56.14 43.36 -7.54
CA THR A 342 55.16 42.31 -7.91
C THR A 342 54.11 42.91 -8.84
N ARG A 343 53.94 42.35 -10.04
CA ARG A 343 52.95 42.82 -11.03
C ARG A 343 51.68 41.98 -11.07
N GLU A 344 51.78 40.69 -10.77
CA GLU A 344 50.67 39.74 -10.85
C GLU A 344 50.34 39.18 -9.46
N ARG A 345 49.06 38.94 -9.22
CA ARG A 345 48.57 38.20 -8.05
C ARG A 345 47.60 37.11 -8.51
N THR A 346 47.67 35.96 -7.84
CA THR A 346 46.73 34.85 -8.03
C THR A 346 46.09 34.51 -6.70
N GLU A 347 44.78 34.29 -6.72
CA GLU A 347 44.00 33.79 -5.60
C GLU A 347 43.37 32.45 -5.99
N PRO A 348 43.95 31.32 -5.54
CA PRO A 348 43.40 30.00 -5.79
C PRO A 348 42.23 29.73 -4.84
N VAL A 349 41.09 29.33 -5.40
CA VAL A 349 39.91 28.90 -4.65
C VAL A 349 39.63 27.45 -5.00
N LYS A 350 39.75 26.58 -3.99
CA LYS A 350 39.51 25.14 -4.15
C LYS A 350 38.19 24.74 -3.52
N ASN A 351 37.49 23.82 -4.15
CA ASN A 351 36.24 23.22 -3.71
C ASN A 351 35.18 24.28 -3.37
N LEU A 352 35.07 25.32 -4.20
CA LEU A 352 34.02 26.32 -4.06
C LEU A 352 32.68 25.64 -4.30
N LYS A 353 31.82 25.66 -3.29
CA LYS A 353 30.46 25.10 -3.34
C LYS A 353 29.43 26.21 -3.20
N LEU A 354 28.57 26.36 -4.20
CA LEU A 354 27.37 27.18 -4.15
C LEU A 354 26.16 26.27 -4.26
N THR A 355 25.17 26.43 -3.38
CA THR A 355 23.98 25.58 -3.33
C THR A 355 22.73 26.41 -3.15
N TYR A 356 21.65 26.00 -3.80
CA TYR A 356 20.35 26.66 -3.74
C TYR A 356 19.24 25.62 -3.79
N ASP A 357 18.39 25.61 -2.78
CA ASP A 357 17.15 24.84 -2.79
C ASP A 357 16.08 25.65 -3.53
N PHE A 358 15.42 25.02 -4.49
CA PHE A 358 14.45 25.65 -5.37
C PHE A 358 13.07 25.00 -5.25
N GLU A 359 12.06 25.81 -5.58
CA GLU A 359 10.72 25.34 -5.94
C GLU A 359 10.42 25.95 -7.32
N LEU A 360 10.20 25.10 -8.32
CA LEU A 360 9.94 25.53 -9.69
C LEU A 360 8.54 25.11 -10.11
N ASN A 361 7.79 26.03 -10.70
CA ASN A 361 6.56 25.69 -11.41
C ASN A 361 6.87 25.20 -12.82
N LYS A 362 5.86 24.62 -13.47
CA LYS A 362 5.98 24.21 -14.88
C LYS A 362 6.37 25.40 -15.76
N GLY A 363 7.49 25.26 -16.48
CA GLY A 363 8.03 26.27 -17.38
C GLY A 363 9.12 27.15 -16.76
N ASP A 364 9.24 27.17 -15.43
CA ASP A 364 10.31 27.89 -14.75
C ASP A 364 11.66 27.20 -14.98
N SER A 365 12.74 27.94 -14.78
CA SER A 365 14.09 27.42 -14.96
C SER A 365 15.12 27.98 -14.00
N VAL A 366 16.21 27.21 -13.85
CA VAL A 366 17.38 27.58 -13.06
C VAL A 366 18.62 27.49 -13.94
N PHE A 367 19.46 28.52 -13.88
CA PHE A 367 20.70 28.57 -14.64
C PHE A 367 21.80 29.31 -13.88
N ILE A 368 23.04 29.12 -14.32
CA ILE A 368 24.21 29.76 -13.71
C ILE A 368 24.68 30.93 -14.57
N SER A 369 24.95 32.05 -13.92
CA SER A 369 25.69 33.16 -14.51
C SER A 369 26.88 33.53 -13.63
N TYR A 370 27.78 34.33 -14.19
CA TYR A 370 28.81 35.01 -13.43
C TYR A 370 28.64 36.51 -13.54
N HIS A 371 29.14 37.24 -12.55
CA HIS A 371 29.41 38.67 -12.64
C HIS A 371 30.90 38.91 -12.39
N LEU A 372 31.55 39.68 -13.24
CA LEU A 372 32.93 40.10 -13.04
C LEU A 372 32.98 41.63 -12.95
N HIS A 373 33.44 42.14 -11.81
CA HIS A 373 33.53 43.57 -11.52
C HIS A 373 34.97 44.08 -11.56
N ARG A 374 35.21 45.21 -12.25
CA ARG A 374 36.49 45.97 -12.35
C ARG A 374 37.70 45.25 -13.01
N TYR A 375 38.68 46.08 -13.40
CA TYR A 375 39.68 45.90 -14.45
C TYR A 375 40.82 44.91 -14.10
N ASN A 376 41.37 44.23 -15.12
CA ASN A 376 42.54 43.33 -15.03
C ASN A 376 42.35 42.07 -14.17
N THR A 377 41.11 41.61 -14.02
CA THR A 377 40.83 40.32 -13.38
C THR A 377 40.50 39.27 -14.44
N THR A 378 41.19 38.13 -14.39
CA THR A 378 40.90 36.96 -15.23
C THR A 378 40.60 35.80 -14.31
N VAL A 379 39.51 35.07 -14.56
CA VAL A 379 39.13 33.90 -13.78
C VAL A 379 39.31 32.65 -14.62
N PHE A 380 40.07 31.69 -14.11
CA PHE A 380 40.24 30.37 -14.68
C PHE A 380 39.44 29.38 -13.85
N ILE A 381 38.31 28.90 -14.36
CA ILE A 381 37.59 27.77 -13.75
C ILE A 381 38.20 26.50 -14.31
N HIS A 382 38.78 25.67 -13.44
CA HIS A 382 39.47 24.45 -13.85
C HIS A 382 38.49 23.39 -14.34
N LYS A 383 38.95 22.52 -15.24
CA LYS A 383 38.22 21.33 -15.69
C LYS A 383 37.78 20.49 -14.49
N GLY A 384 36.61 19.87 -14.61
CA GLY A 384 35.98 19.15 -13.50
C GLY A 384 35.00 19.98 -12.68
N ALA A 385 34.82 21.27 -12.99
CA ALA A 385 33.72 22.06 -12.45
C ALA A 385 32.38 21.39 -12.79
N ALA A 386 31.58 21.11 -11.76
CA ALA A 386 30.38 20.31 -11.82
C ALA A 386 29.15 21.15 -11.44
N PHE A 387 28.20 21.27 -12.36
CA PHE A 387 26.85 21.74 -12.05
C PHE A 387 25.94 20.53 -11.90
N ARG A 388 25.32 20.42 -10.73
CA ARG A 388 24.40 19.35 -10.37
C ARG A 388 23.04 19.95 -10.05
N PHE A 389 22.01 19.34 -10.60
CA PHE A 389 20.62 19.65 -10.32
C PHE A 389 19.97 18.35 -9.86
N ASP A 390 19.53 18.30 -8.62
CA ASP A 390 18.88 17.13 -8.02
C ASP A 390 17.42 17.47 -7.72
N VAL A 391 16.48 16.81 -8.39
CA VAL A 391 15.05 16.93 -8.08
C VAL A 391 14.71 16.00 -6.92
N ASP A 392 13.94 16.49 -5.96
CA ASP A 392 13.32 15.63 -4.96
C ASP A 392 12.14 14.88 -5.60
N GLN A 393 12.32 13.57 -5.78
CA GLN A 393 11.31 12.69 -6.40
C GLN A 393 10.42 12.01 -5.35
N LYS A 394 10.64 12.27 -4.05
CA LYS A 394 9.96 11.59 -2.96
C LYS A 394 8.57 12.18 -2.69
N PRO A 395 8.40 13.48 -2.36
CA PRO A 395 7.09 14.06 -2.07
C PRO A 395 6.26 14.26 -3.35
N ILE A 396 4.96 14.01 -3.26
CA ILE A 396 4.00 14.36 -4.31
C ILE A 396 3.66 15.85 -4.17
N LEU A 397 3.88 16.61 -5.23
CA LEU A 397 3.50 18.01 -5.34
C LEU A 397 2.19 18.19 -6.11
N TYR A 398 1.47 19.27 -5.82
CA TYR A 398 0.21 19.59 -6.51
C TYR A 398 0.42 19.69 -8.03
N GLY A 399 -0.48 19.04 -8.78
CA GLY A 399 -0.42 18.85 -10.23
C GLY A 399 0.21 17.53 -10.68
N GLN A 400 1.00 16.86 -9.82
CA GLN A 400 1.66 15.59 -10.15
C GLN A 400 0.74 14.38 -9.98
N GLN A 401 1.14 13.23 -10.53
CA GLN A 401 0.39 11.97 -10.46
C GLN A 401 0.48 11.31 -9.08
N VAL A 402 -0.66 10.94 -8.54
CA VAL A 402 -0.81 10.16 -7.32
C VAL A 402 -0.84 8.68 -7.67
N GLN A 403 0.10 7.91 -7.12
CA GLN A 403 0.11 6.46 -7.23
C GLN A 403 -0.81 5.85 -6.17
N CYS A 404 -1.82 5.09 -6.61
CA CYS A 404 -2.90 4.68 -5.71
C CYS A 404 -2.51 3.60 -4.69
N GLU A 405 -1.47 2.80 -4.95
CA GLU A 405 -0.95 1.83 -3.98
C GLU A 405 -0.35 2.51 -2.74
N ARG A 406 0.12 3.76 -2.87
CA ARG A 406 0.65 4.58 -1.77
C ARG A 406 -0.43 5.15 -0.86
N ILE A 407 -1.71 5.01 -1.22
CA ILE A 407 -2.84 5.43 -0.37
C ILE A 407 -2.95 4.53 0.87
N PHE A 408 -2.60 3.26 0.72
CA PHE A 408 -2.70 2.28 1.79
C PHE A 408 -1.59 2.48 2.82
N PRO A 409 -1.86 2.15 4.10
CA PRO A 409 -0.81 2.08 5.11
C PRO A 409 0.19 0.97 4.79
N ASP A 410 1.22 0.84 5.62
CA ASP A 410 2.14 -0.31 5.58
C ASP A 410 1.40 -1.61 5.96
N ILE A 411 0.60 -2.13 5.03
CA ILE A 411 -0.27 -3.30 5.18
C ILE A 411 -0.01 -4.31 4.07
N SER A 412 -0.02 -5.59 4.43
CA SER A 412 0.07 -6.67 3.44
C SER A 412 -1.26 -6.90 2.74
N GLN A 413 -1.20 -7.47 1.53
CA GLN A 413 -2.41 -7.92 0.83
C GLN A 413 -3.23 -8.90 1.69
N LYS A 414 -2.55 -9.82 2.39
CA LYS A 414 -3.17 -10.79 3.32
C LYS A 414 -3.90 -10.08 4.45
N ASP A 415 -3.28 -9.08 5.06
CA ASP A 415 -3.85 -8.41 6.23
C ASP A 415 -5.05 -7.55 5.86
N LEU A 416 -5.02 -6.85 4.72
CA LEU A 416 -6.18 -6.11 4.22
C LEU A 416 -7.37 -7.05 3.94
N LEU A 417 -7.11 -8.18 3.27
CA LEU A 417 -8.16 -9.16 2.99
C LEU A 417 -8.70 -9.75 4.30
N LYS A 418 -7.83 -10.22 5.20
CA LYS A 418 -8.21 -10.80 6.50
C LYS A 418 -9.05 -9.83 7.33
N ASP A 419 -8.62 -8.58 7.44
CA ASP A 419 -9.37 -7.53 8.16
C ASP A 419 -10.77 -7.34 7.55
N THR A 420 -10.86 -7.32 6.22
CA THR A 420 -12.15 -7.24 5.53
C THR A 420 -13.03 -8.48 5.81
N LEU A 421 -12.49 -9.69 5.70
CA LEU A 421 -13.24 -10.93 5.99
C LEU A 421 -13.75 -10.96 7.44
N GLN A 422 -12.94 -10.48 8.40
CA GLN A 422 -13.30 -10.34 9.81
C GLN A 422 -14.33 -9.23 10.08
N ARG A 423 -14.43 -8.18 9.24
CA ARG A 423 -15.53 -7.20 9.40
C ARG A 423 -16.89 -7.79 9.09
N PHE A 424 -16.94 -8.70 8.13
CA PHE A 424 -18.17 -9.26 7.58
C PHE A 424 -18.47 -10.69 8.03
N GLY A 425 -17.67 -11.28 8.93
CA GLY A 425 -17.87 -12.66 9.39
C GLY A 425 -17.78 -13.69 8.26
N ILE A 426 -16.84 -13.50 7.34
CA ILE A 426 -16.72 -14.28 6.10
C ILE A 426 -15.72 -15.44 6.27
N VAL A 427 -16.15 -16.61 5.83
CA VAL A 427 -15.34 -17.80 5.60
C VAL A 427 -14.90 -17.84 4.14
N CYS A 428 -13.62 -18.15 3.94
CA CYS A 428 -13.02 -18.27 2.62
C CYS A 428 -12.82 -19.75 2.27
N GLN A 429 -13.28 -20.16 1.10
CA GLN A 429 -12.98 -21.48 0.52
C GLN A 429 -12.52 -21.30 -0.92
N THR A 430 -11.56 -22.09 -1.35
CA THR A 430 -11.02 -22.05 -2.70
C THR A 430 -11.36 -23.33 -3.43
N ASP A 431 -11.67 -23.19 -4.72
CA ASP A 431 -11.70 -24.28 -5.66
C ASP A 431 -10.57 -24.08 -6.66
N ASN A 432 -9.51 -24.85 -6.45
CA ASN A 432 -8.32 -24.81 -7.28
C ASN A 432 -8.58 -25.31 -8.71
N SER A 433 -9.59 -26.16 -8.94
CA SER A 433 -9.91 -26.67 -10.28
C SER A 433 -10.47 -25.56 -11.17
N THR A 434 -11.34 -24.71 -10.63
CA THR A 434 -11.96 -23.60 -11.35
C THR A 434 -11.24 -22.27 -11.16
N ARG A 435 -10.18 -22.24 -10.33
CA ARG A 435 -9.49 -21.02 -9.87
C ARG A 435 -10.48 -20.00 -9.31
N THR A 436 -11.38 -20.47 -8.45
CA THR A 436 -12.36 -19.60 -7.77
C THR A 436 -12.08 -19.54 -6.27
N VAL A 437 -12.38 -18.39 -5.68
CA VAL A 437 -12.39 -18.18 -4.24
C VAL A 437 -13.79 -17.72 -3.84
N SER A 438 -14.41 -18.40 -2.89
CA SER A 438 -15.74 -18.10 -2.37
C SER A 438 -15.64 -17.43 -1.01
N PHE A 439 -16.38 -16.32 -0.87
CA PHE A 439 -16.47 -15.51 0.34
C PHE A 439 -17.88 -15.61 0.90
N ASN A 440 -18.08 -16.56 1.81
CA ASN A 440 -19.39 -16.91 2.34
C ASN A 440 -19.52 -16.59 3.81
N SER A 441 -20.72 -16.19 4.23
CA SER A 441 -21.03 -15.87 5.62
C SER A 441 -21.42 -17.14 6.40
N PHE A 442 -21.42 -17.08 7.73
CA PHE A 442 -22.03 -18.15 8.54
C PHE A 442 -23.53 -18.29 8.31
N ALA A 443 -24.21 -17.23 7.87
CA ALA A 443 -25.62 -17.30 7.48
C ALA A 443 -25.80 -18.20 6.25
N ASP A 444 -24.88 -18.13 5.28
CA ASP A 444 -24.94 -18.96 4.07
C ASP A 444 -24.90 -20.46 4.43
N ILE A 445 -24.08 -20.86 5.42
CA ILE A 445 -24.00 -22.25 5.90
C ILE A 445 -25.33 -22.69 6.52
N ALA A 446 -25.96 -21.81 7.31
CA ALA A 446 -27.27 -22.09 7.90
C ALA A 446 -28.37 -22.17 6.83
N ASP A 447 -28.31 -21.31 5.82
CA ASP A 447 -29.25 -21.30 4.69
C ASP A 447 -29.07 -22.52 3.77
N ASN A 448 -27.92 -23.18 3.82
CA ASN A 448 -27.64 -24.43 3.09
C ASN A 448 -28.18 -25.69 3.79
N ILE A 449 -28.73 -25.60 5.01
CA ILE A 449 -29.34 -26.75 5.71
C ILE A 449 -30.39 -27.49 4.86
N PRO A 450 -31.31 -26.82 4.13
CA PRO A 450 -32.29 -27.50 3.29
C PRO A 450 -31.69 -28.32 2.13
N ILE A 451 -30.46 -28.01 1.71
CA ILE A 451 -29.73 -28.75 0.67
C ILE A 451 -28.61 -29.64 1.26
N ALA A 452 -28.65 -29.88 2.57
CA ALA A 452 -27.68 -30.72 3.26
C ALA A 452 -27.57 -32.12 2.63
N LYS A 453 -26.34 -32.64 2.54
CA LYS A 453 -26.11 -33.96 1.97
C LYS A 453 -26.40 -35.03 3.03
N ASN A 454 -27.34 -35.95 2.76
CA ASN A 454 -27.56 -37.10 3.64
C ASN A 454 -26.46 -38.14 3.42
N TRP A 455 -25.56 -38.27 4.40
CA TRP A 455 -24.45 -39.24 4.37
C TRP A 455 -24.63 -40.38 5.37
N THR A 456 -25.85 -40.60 5.85
CA THR A 456 -26.16 -41.68 6.81
C THR A 456 -25.65 -43.03 6.31
N SER A 457 -25.90 -43.39 5.06
CA SER A 457 -25.46 -44.67 4.49
C SER A 457 -23.94 -44.80 4.30
N LYS A 458 -23.21 -43.69 4.40
CA LYS A 458 -21.75 -43.63 4.25
C LYS A 458 -21.03 -43.57 5.58
N CYS A 459 -21.74 -43.24 6.67
CA CYS A 459 -21.14 -43.23 8.00
C CYS A 459 -20.93 -44.66 8.50
N ILE A 460 -19.72 -44.94 8.98
CA ILE A 460 -19.35 -46.23 9.54
C ILE A 460 -19.58 -46.19 11.06
N ASP A 461 -20.15 -47.25 11.61
CA ASP A 461 -20.33 -47.37 13.06
C ASP A 461 -19.03 -47.82 13.76
N GLN A 462 -18.09 -46.87 13.92
CA GLN A 462 -16.85 -47.03 14.69
C GLN A 462 -16.86 -46.18 15.96
N GLY A 463 -18.05 -45.88 16.50
CA GLY A 463 -18.24 -45.00 17.65
C GLY A 463 -18.29 -43.51 17.30
N LYS A 464 -18.49 -42.67 18.32
CA LYS A 464 -18.41 -41.21 18.23
C LYS A 464 -17.54 -40.64 19.33
N THR A 465 -16.75 -39.65 18.97
CA THR A 465 -16.11 -38.75 19.92
C THR A 465 -16.83 -37.42 19.89
N ILE A 466 -17.20 -36.91 21.07
CA ILE A 466 -17.85 -35.61 21.23
C ILE A 466 -16.96 -34.76 22.14
N ASN A 467 -16.49 -33.62 21.62
CA ASN A 467 -15.78 -32.61 22.39
C ASN A 467 -16.68 -31.38 22.55
N PHE A 468 -16.63 -30.75 23.73
CA PHE A 468 -17.48 -29.60 24.06
C PHE A 468 -16.79 -28.25 23.86
N GLN A 469 -15.51 -28.27 23.49
CA GLN A 469 -14.71 -27.07 23.25
C GLN A 469 -14.32 -26.99 21.77
N LEU A 470 -14.67 -25.86 21.13
CA LEU A 470 -14.04 -25.39 19.90
C LEU A 470 -12.78 -24.65 20.34
N GLY A 471 -11.61 -25.09 19.89
CA GLY A 471 -10.34 -24.47 20.26
C GLY A 471 -10.32 -22.96 19.98
N GLY A 472 -9.54 -22.21 20.78
CA GLY A 472 -9.29 -20.78 20.56
C GLY A 472 -10.28 -19.80 21.19
N TYR A 473 -11.40 -20.26 21.76
CA TYR A 473 -12.41 -19.40 22.38
C TYR A 473 -12.29 -19.31 23.92
N ALA A 474 -12.78 -18.20 24.46
CA ALA A 474 -12.85 -17.90 25.88
C ALA A 474 -14.30 -17.60 26.33
N GLN A 475 -14.50 -17.38 27.63
CA GLN A 475 -15.78 -16.90 28.17
C GLN A 475 -16.16 -15.52 27.62
N VAL A 476 -15.18 -14.64 27.41
CA VAL A 476 -15.34 -13.35 26.76
C VAL A 476 -14.37 -13.25 25.59
N ASN A 477 -14.88 -13.09 24.36
CA ASN A 477 -14.08 -13.00 23.15
C ASN A 477 -14.19 -11.58 22.59
N TYR A 478 -13.10 -10.82 22.65
CA TYR A 478 -13.10 -9.40 22.25
C TYR A 478 -12.89 -9.24 20.75
N MET A 479 -13.69 -8.36 20.14
CA MET A 479 -13.56 -7.88 18.77
C MET A 479 -13.08 -6.43 18.84
N LYS A 480 -11.80 -6.21 18.57
CA LYS A 480 -11.13 -4.93 18.83
C LYS A 480 -10.80 -4.17 17.57
N TYR A 481 -10.82 -2.85 17.67
CA TYR A 481 -10.15 -1.98 16.72
C TYR A 481 -8.71 -1.68 17.18
N LYS A 482 -7.83 -1.36 16.23
CA LYS A 482 -6.53 -0.75 16.55
C LYS A 482 -6.76 0.52 17.35
N ASP A 483 -5.88 0.80 18.30
CA ASP A 483 -5.94 2.04 19.06
C ASP A 483 -5.41 3.24 18.25
N ASP A 484 -5.95 4.41 18.59
CA ASP A 484 -5.43 5.72 18.18
C ASP A 484 -5.54 6.66 19.38
N ASP A 485 -4.47 7.38 19.68
CA ASP A 485 -4.39 8.25 20.86
C ASP A 485 -5.26 9.49 20.75
N ASN A 486 -5.60 9.89 19.53
CA ASN A 486 -6.46 11.04 19.27
C ASN A 486 -7.96 10.70 19.32
N VAL A 487 -8.32 9.44 19.59
CA VAL A 487 -9.72 8.97 19.63
C VAL A 487 -10.12 8.56 21.04
N LEU A 488 -11.05 9.32 21.62
CA LEU A 488 -11.63 9.07 22.93
C LEU A 488 -13.17 8.99 22.87
N PRO A 489 -13.81 8.14 23.70
CA PRO A 489 -13.20 7.21 24.66
C PRO A 489 -12.52 6.02 23.95
N LYS A 490 -11.48 5.47 24.60
CA LYS A 490 -10.86 4.22 24.14
C LYS A 490 -11.90 3.09 24.09
N LYS A 491 -11.72 2.12 23.18
CA LYS A 491 -12.66 1.00 22.94
C LYS A 491 -14.05 1.44 22.50
N PHE A 492 -14.20 2.68 21.99
CA PHE A 492 -15.47 3.21 21.52
C PHE A 492 -16.16 2.27 20.53
N ALA A 493 -15.43 1.59 19.65
CA ALA A 493 -16.01 0.78 18.58
C ALA A 493 -16.02 -0.73 18.85
N ASP A 494 -15.41 -1.18 19.94
CA ASP A 494 -15.19 -2.60 20.24
C ASP A 494 -16.49 -3.31 20.61
N ALA A 495 -16.49 -4.64 20.52
CA ALA A 495 -17.55 -5.49 21.04
C ALA A 495 -16.98 -6.78 21.65
N GLU A 496 -17.88 -7.57 22.23
CA GLU A 496 -17.55 -8.88 22.78
C GLU A 496 -18.61 -9.93 22.42
N ILE A 497 -18.16 -11.16 22.26
CA ILE A 497 -18.98 -12.37 22.20
C ILE A 497 -18.81 -13.12 23.53
N VAL A 498 -19.90 -13.25 24.27
CA VAL A 498 -19.93 -13.95 25.55
C VAL A 498 -20.34 -15.40 25.35
N VAL A 499 -19.54 -16.32 25.88
CA VAL A 499 -19.80 -17.76 25.86
C VAL A 499 -20.01 -18.23 27.29
N ASN A 500 -21.20 -18.75 27.58
CA ASN A 500 -21.58 -19.22 28.92
C ASN A 500 -20.99 -20.60 29.25
N ASP A 501 -19.67 -20.74 29.14
CA ASP A 501 -18.92 -21.96 29.45
C ASP A 501 -17.79 -21.66 30.45
N LYS A 502 -18.01 -22.04 31.71
CA LYS A 502 -17.05 -21.83 32.81
C LYS A 502 -15.75 -22.63 32.68
N THR A 503 -15.67 -23.57 31.73
CA THR A 503 -14.48 -24.39 31.48
C THR A 503 -13.47 -23.72 30.54
N LEU A 504 -13.88 -22.65 29.84
CA LEU A 504 -13.01 -21.88 28.95
C LEU A 504 -12.16 -20.86 29.74
N PRO A 505 -11.02 -20.41 29.17
CA PRO A 505 -10.28 -19.26 29.70
C PRO A 505 -11.20 -18.04 29.91
N ALA A 506 -10.85 -17.16 30.85
CA ALA A 506 -11.71 -16.02 31.22
C ALA A 506 -11.95 -15.05 30.05
N SER A 507 -10.91 -14.76 29.26
CA SER A 507 -11.03 -13.88 28.10
C SER A 507 -9.97 -14.19 27.04
N ALA A 508 -10.30 -13.89 25.79
CA ALA A 508 -9.39 -13.93 24.67
C ALA A 508 -9.74 -12.81 23.67
N ASP A 509 -8.80 -12.46 22.82
CA ASP A 509 -9.05 -11.58 21.68
C ASP A 509 -9.39 -12.45 20.48
N LEU A 510 -10.61 -12.30 19.96
CA LEU A 510 -11.04 -13.00 18.75
C LEU A 510 -10.23 -12.51 17.56
N PHE A 511 -10.13 -11.19 17.41
CA PHE A 511 -9.24 -10.51 16.49
C PHE A 511 -9.14 -9.02 16.84
N GLU A 512 -8.11 -8.38 16.28
CA GLU A 512 -7.91 -6.93 16.31
C GLU A 512 -7.77 -6.43 14.86
N SER A 513 -8.61 -5.46 14.49
CA SER A 513 -8.59 -4.82 13.19
C SER A 513 -7.29 -4.04 12.97
N GLN A 514 -6.78 -4.02 11.74
CA GLN A 514 -5.57 -3.24 11.37
C GLN A 514 -5.83 -1.73 11.35
N PHE A 515 -7.11 -1.35 11.33
CA PHE A 515 -7.59 0.03 11.30
C PHE A 515 -8.19 0.42 12.64
N ALA A 516 -8.10 1.70 12.96
CA ALA A 516 -8.69 2.30 14.15
C ALA A 516 -10.08 2.90 13.84
N PRO A 517 -10.88 3.25 14.86
CA PRO A 517 -12.16 3.92 14.66
C PRO A 517 -11.96 5.44 14.56
N THR A 518 -12.95 6.18 14.09
CA THR A 518 -12.91 7.64 14.21
C THR A 518 -14.24 8.27 14.62
N LEU A 519 -14.15 9.48 15.15
CA LEU A 519 -15.27 10.35 15.47
C LEU A 519 -15.64 11.20 14.27
N ASN A 520 -16.78 11.88 14.38
CA ASN A 520 -17.21 12.85 13.39
C ASN A 520 -17.22 14.26 13.95
N ARG A 521 -17.22 15.20 13.03
CA ARG A 521 -17.49 16.61 13.27
C ARG A 521 -18.77 17.04 12.54
N ALA A 522 -19.33 18.19 12.91
CA ALA A 522 -20.40 18.81 12.14
C ALA A 522 -19.91 19.19 10.72
N PHE A 523 -20.77 18.98 9.74
CA PHE A 523 -20.60 19.36 8.34
C PHE A 523 -21.96 19.74 7.72
N THR A 524 -21.96 20.41 6.56
CA THR A 524 -23.22 20.77 5.90
C THR A 524 -24.13 19.55 5.72
N GLY A 525 -25.38 19.64 6.18
CA GLY A 525 -26.35 18.55 6.12
C GLY A 525 -26.08 17.35 7.02
N GLY A 526 -25.11 17.39 7.94
CA GLY A 526 -24.85 16.29 8.87
C GLY A 526 -23.47 16.33 9.50
N THR A 527 -22.68 15.29 9.28
CA THR A 527 -21.35 15.12 9.88
C THR A 527 -20.39 14.42 8.93
N ILE A 528 -19.09 14.70 9.06
CA ILE A 528 -18.01 14.00 8.35
C ILE A 528 -17.02 13.39 9.34
N ALA A 529 -16.29 12.36 8.89
CA ALA A 529 -15.16 11.80 9.62
C ALA A 529 -14.09 12.85 9.90
N GLN A 530 -13.46 12.74 11.06
CA GLN A 530 -12.32 13.57 11.47
C GLN A 530 -11.09 12.70 11.69
N ILE A 531 -9.95 13.05 11.11
CA ILE A 531 -8.66 12.37 11.29
C ILE A 531 -7.61 13.46 11.46
N LYS A 532 -7.48 14.01 12.68
CA LYS A 532 -6.61 15.17 12.94
C LYS A 532 -5.14 14.82 12.69
N LYS A 533 -4.64 15.13 11.49
CA LYS A 533 -3.23 14.99 11.10
C LYS A 533 -2.52 16.34 10.99
N LEU A 534 -3.26 17.41 10.73
CA LEU A 534 -2.71 18.76 10.63
C LEU A 534 -2.33 19.29 12.00
N ASP A 535 -1.10 19.76 12.10
CA ASP A 535 -0.63 20.48 13.27
C ASP A 535 -1.26 21.87 13.33
N PRO A 536 -2.10 22.16 14.34
CA PRO A 536 -2.75 23.46 14.48
C PRO A 536 -1.76 24.60 14.71
N ASP A 537 -0.52 24.31 15.11
CA ASP A 537 0.53 25.29 15.37
C ASP A 537 1.45 25.52 14.14
N SER A 538 1.19 24.82 13.02
CA SER A 538 1.98 24.96 11.78
C SER A 538 1.38 25.97 10.80
N ASP A 539 2.24 26.82 10.20
CA ASP A 539 1.84 27.80 9.18
C ASP A 539 1.68 27.21 7.76
N ASN A 540 2.10 25.96 7.54
CA ASN A 540 2.28 25.36 6.20
C ASN A 540 1.38 24.14 5.91
N ASN A 541 0.24 23.99 6.58
CA ASN A 541 -0.61 22.80 6.46
C ASN A 541 0.18 21.49 6.67
N ASP A 542 1.00 21.43 7.72
CA ASP A 542 1.89 20.30 7.97
C ASP A 542 1.14 19.10 8.57
N PHE A 543 1.26 17.92 7.94
CA PHE A 543 0.60 16.68 8.34
C PHE A 543 1.43 15.88 9.36
N SER A 544 1.92 16.55 10.40
CA SER A 544 2.90 16.00 11.34
C SER A 544 2.28 15.19 12.50
N ILE A 545 0.95 15.23 12.70
CA ILE A 545 0.30 14.42 13.75
C ILE A 545 0.11 12.98 13.26
N GLY A 546 0.79 12.06 13.94
CA GLY A 546 0.66 10.62 13.75
C GLY A 546 -0.77 10.13 14.07
N THR A 547 -1.35 9.37 13.15
CA THR A 547 -2.67 8.74 13.33
C THR A 547 -2.64 7.32 12.79
N SER A 548 -3.44 6.44 13.37
CA SER A 548 -3.64 5.10 12.84
C SER A 548 -4.42 5.14 11.51
N PRO A 549 -4.38 4.11 10.66
CA PRO A 549 -5.17 4.09 9.43
C PRO A 549 -6.66 3.86 9.68
N ARG A 550 -7.53 4.28 8.73
CA ARG A 550 -8.99 4.18 8.82
C ARG A 550 -9.61 3.51 7.60
N ILE A 551 -10.64 2.69 7.86
CA ILE A 551 -11.67 2.35 6.87
C ILE A 551 -12.93 3.15 7.22
N LEU A 552 -13.50 3.81 6.23
CA LEU A 552 -14.71 4.63 6.37
C LEU A 552 -15.80 4.16 5.40
N ILE A 553 -17.04 4.54 5.69
CA ILE A 553 -18.19 4.38 4.80
C ILE A 553 -18.27 5.64 3.95
N ASP A 554 -18.02 5.53 2.65
CA ASP A 554 -18.30 6.63 1.72
C ASP A 554 -19.82 6.87 1.62
N GLN A 555 -20.23 8.08 1.94
CA GLN A 555 -21.60 8.54 1.78
C GLN A 555 -21.66 9.65 0.75
N LYS A 556 -22.52 9.46 -0.25
CA LYS A 556 -22.88 10.50 -1.21
C LYS A 556 -23.99 11.36 -0.64
N LEU A 557 -23.65 12.57 -0.20
CA LEU A 557 -24.60 13.56 0.26
C LEU A 557 -25.13 14.36 -0.93
N ASN A 558 -26.43 14.22 -1.19
CA ASN A 558 -27.13 15.02 -2.18
C ASN A 558 -27.50 16.39 -1.57
N LEU A 559 -26.74 17.42 -1.91
CA LEU A 559 -26.93 18.78 -1.42
C LEU A 559 -28.29 19.37 -1.81
N LEU A 560 -28.84 18.97 -2.96
CA LEU A 560 -30.18 19.40 -3.40
C LEU A 560 -31.31 18.85 -2.53
N SER A 561 -31.05 17.77 -1.78
CA SER A 561 -32.03 17.20 -0.84
C SER A 561 -32.04 17.89 0.52
N LEU A 562 -31.05 18.77 0.79
CA LEU A 562 -30.91 19.46 2.06
C LEU A 562 -31.68 20.78 2.08
N LYS A 563 -32.01 21.22 3.30
CA LYS A 563 -32.64 22.52 3.52
C LYS A 563 -31.72 23.64 3.04
N ASN A 564 -32.28 24.60 2.30
CA ASN A 564 -31.60 25.77 1.71
C ASN A 564 -30.62 25.45 0.56
N TYR A 565 -30.57 24.21 0.06
CA TYR A 565 -29.75 23.83 -1.09
C TYR A 565 -28.29 24.31 -0.96
N PRO A 566 -27.58 23.92 0.11
CA PRO A 566 -26.24 24.41 0.39
C PRO A 566 -25.29 24.10 -0.76
N THR A 567 -24.29 24.94 -0.91
CA THR A 567 -23.22 24.78 -1.91
C THR A 567 -21.90 24.62 -1.18
N VAL A 568 -21.11 23.60 -1.55
CA VAL A 568 -19.77 23.38 -1.01
C VAL A 568 -18.77 23.92 -2.02
N LYS A 569 -17.83 24.75 -1.58
CA LYS A 569 -16.80 25.33 -2.45
C LYS A 569 -15.46 24.65 -2.19
N PHE A 570 -14.70 24.40 -3.25
CA PHE A 570 -13.34 23.87 -3.19
C PHE A 570 -12.40 24.88 -3.85
N THR A 571 -11.21 25.07 -3.31
CA THR A 571 -10.23 26.03 -3.83
C THR A 571 -8.82 25.46 -3.82
N ASP A 572 -8.01 25.84 -4.80
CA ASP A 572 -6.56 25.68 -4.80
C ASP A 572 -5.82 27.02 -4.60
N GLY A 573 -6.53 28.02 -4.08
CA GLY A 573 -6.02 29.37 -3.85
C GLY A 573 -6.11 30.28 -5.08
N GLU A 574 -6.04 29.73 -6.29
CA GLU A 574 -6.19 30.47 -7.55
C GLU A 574 -7.60 30.35 -8.12
N LYS A 575 -8.14 29.14 -8.16
CA LYS A 575 -9.45 28.81 -8.70
C LYS A 575 -10.34 28.28 -7.57
N THR A 576 -11.59 28.75 -7.55
CA THR A 576 -12.63 28.20 -6.68
C THR A 576 -13.73 27.58 -7.53
N VAL A 577 -14.13 26.34 -7.21
CA VAL A 577 -15.23 25.62 -7.85
C VAL A 577 -16.33 25.36 -6.82
N GLU A 578 -17.55 25.66 -7.21
CA GLU A 578 -18.75 25.43 -6.42
C GLU A 578 -19.42 24.10 -6.81
N VAL A 579 -19.72 23.27 -5.82
CA VAL A 579 -20.44 22.00 -5.97
C VAL A 579 -21.78 22.12 -5.24
N ASN A 580 -22.87 21.95 -5.98
CA ASN A 580 -24.24 22.10 -5.50
C ASN A 580 -25.09 20.84 -5.68
N ASP A 581 -24.48 19.72 -6.08
CA ASP A 581 -25.17 18.46 -6.32
C ASP A 581 -24.80 17.36 -5.31
N VAL A 582 -23.66 16.68 -5.46
CA VAL A 582 -23.26 15.53 -4.64
C VAL A 582 -21.84 15.74 -4.12
N VAL A 583 -21.67 15.53 -2.81
CA VAL A 583 -20.37 15.55 -2.14
C VAL A 583 -20.16 14.24 -1.39
N SER A 584 -18.93 13.72 -1.42
CA SER A 584 -18.53 12.56 -0.65
C SER A 584 -18.17 12.97 0.79
N VAL A 585 -18.93 12.44 1.75
CA VAL A 585 -18.86 12.79 3.19
C VAL A 585 -18.73 11.53 4.03
N PRO A 586 -17.56 10.87 4.01
CA PRO A 586 -17.41 9.58 4.64
C PRO A 586 -17.53 9.69 6.16
N TYR A 587 -17.96 8.60 6.79
CA TYR A 587 -18.09 8.50 8.24
C TYR A 587 -17.73 7.09 8.71
N PHE A 588 -17.37 6.96 9.98
CA PHE A 588 -17.15 5.65 10.60
C PHE A 588 -18.43 5.11 11.27
N TYR A 589 -19.08 5.97 12.04
CA TYR A 589 -20.40 5.74 12.61
C TYR A 589 -21.10 7.08 12.80
N LYS A 590 -22.39 7.19 12.49
CA LYS A 590 -23.23 8.33 12.88
C LYS A 590 -24.69 7.89 13.09
N PRO A 591 -25.45 8.54 13.99
CA PRO A 591 -26.80 8.09 14.34
C PRO A 591 -27.80 8.05 13.17
N ASP A 592 -27.63 8.93 12.19
CA ASP A 592 -28.42 9.04 10.96
C ASP A 592 -27.83 8.26 9.78
N GLY A 593 -26.76 7.49 10.02
CA GLY A 593 -26.08 6.71 9.01
C GLY A 593 -26.92 5.52 8.55
N GLU A 594 -26.68 5.07 7.32
CA GLU A 594 -27.25 3.83 6.81
C GLU A 594 -26.58 2.61 7.47
N PHE A 595 -25.28 2.72 7.76
CA PHE A 595 -24.48 1.65 8.33
C PHE A 595 -23.66 2.11 9.54
N ASN A 596 -23.14 1.15 10.29
CA ASN A 596 -22.31 1.35 11.47
C ASN A 596 -21.07 0.45 11.36
N LEU A 597 -19.87 1.04 11.33
CA LEU A 597 -18.63 0.25 11.35
C LEU A 597 -18.23 -0.20 12.75
N CYS A 598 -18.79 0.34 13.83
CA CYS A 598 -18.50 -0.22 15.15
C CYS A 598 -18.86 -1.72 15.19
N PHE A 599 -18.04 -2.53 15.86
CA PHE A 599 -18.44 -3.91 16.15
C PHE A 599 -19.65 -3.92 17.09
N SER A 600 -19.71 -2.96 18.01
CA SER A 600 -20.84 -2.76 18.92
C SER A 600 -22.00 -2.01 18.28
N ASP A 601 -23.20 -2.31 18.76
CA ASP A 601 -24.40 -1.53 18.49
C ASP A 601 -24.26 -0.11 19.03
N LYS A 602 -24.88 0.84 18.34
CA LYS A 602 -24.79 2.26 18.66
C LYS A 602 -26.14 2.98 18.62
N PRO A 603 -26.28 4.13 19.30
CA PRO A 603 -27.53 4.91 19.26
C PRO A 603 -27.85 5.43 17.84
N GLY A 604 -29.03 5.10 17.32
CA GLY A 604 -29.58 5.70 16.11
C GLY A 604 -30.38 6.98 16.38
N VAL A 605 -31.05 7.49 15.34
CA VAL A 605 -31.98 8.63 15.46
C VAL A 605 -33.19 8.26 16.31
N ASN A 606 -33.74 9.22 17.05
CA ASN A 606 -34.97 9.08 17.86
C ASN A 606 -34.93 7.93 18.90
N GLY A 607 -33.75 7.61 19.43
CA GLY A 607 -33.58 6.56 20.43
C GLY A 607 -33.61 5.14 19.87
N SER A 608 -33.60 4.97 18.54
CA SER A 608 -33.36 3.67 17.92
C SER A 608 -31.95 3.14 18.22
N ILE A 609 -31.73 1.85 17.98
CA ILE A 609 -30.40 1.24 18.02
C ILE A 609 -30.00 0.93 16.58
N GLN A 610 -28.82 1.38 16.19
CA GLN A 610 -28.18 1.03 14.94
C GLN A 610 -27.26 -0.17 15.16
N SER A 611 -27.58 -1.30 14.53
CA SER A 611 -26.82 -2.53 14.68
C SER A 611 -25.38 -2.36 14.19
N GLY A 612 -24.42 -2.76 15.02
CA GLY A 612 -23.01 -2.86 14.67
C GLY A 612 -22.71 -4.10 13.85
N LEU A 613 -21.44 -4.25 13.45
CA LEU A 613 -20.97 -5.36 12.63
C LEU A 613 -21.19 -6.72 13.31
N LYS A 614 -21.04 -6.81 14.65
CA LYS A 614 -21.27 -8.06 15.39
C LYS A 614 -22.71 -8.52 15.24
N THR A 615 -23.67 -7.67 15.58
CA THR A 615 -25.10 -8.00 15.50
C THR A 615 -25.54 -8.35 14.07
N LYS A 616 -24.92 -7.72 13.05
CA LYS A 616 -25.26 -7.95 11.65
C LYS A 616 -24.66 -9.22 11.06
N TYR A 617 -23.41 -9.57 11.42
CA TYR A 617 -22.64 -10.61 10.71
C TYR A 617 -22.20 -11.81 11.57
N TYR A 618 -22.33 -11.72 12.90
CA TYR A 618 -21.92 -12.76 13.84
C TYR A 618 -23.04 -13.54 14.58
N PRO A 619 -24.36 -13.36 14.33
CA PRO A 619 -25.37 -14.02 15.18
C PRO A 619 -25.34 -15.55 15.05
N GLN A 620 -24.99 -16.09 13.88
CA GLN A 620 -24.81 -17.53 13.69
C GLN A 620 -23.61 -18.06 14.48
N LEU A 621 -22.50 -17.31 14.53
CA LEU A 621 -21.35 -17.70 15.34
C LEU A 621 -21.69 -17.70 16.83
N GLU A 622 -22.35 -16.65 17.33
CA GLU A 622 -22.79 -16.60 18.74
C GLU A 622 -23.69 -17.80 19.09
N LYS A 623 -24.59 -18.18 18.17
CA LYS A 623 -25.44 -19.37 18.32
C LYS A 623 -24.62 -20.66 18.37
N ILE A 624 -23.67 -20.84 17.46
CA ILE A 624 -22.78 -22.02 17.40
C ILE A 624 -22.03 -22.16 18.72
N LEU A 625 -21.43 -21.07 19.22
CA LEU A 625 -20.62 -21.09 20.45
C LEU A 625 -21.43 -21.45 21.69
N SER A 626 -22.73 -21.09 21.75
CA SER A 626 -23.60 -21.37 22.89
C SER A 626 -23.93 -22.85 23.12
N GLN A 627 -23.87 -23.69 22.07
CA GLN A 627 -24.27 -25.11 22.12
C GLN A 627 -23.24 -26.01 21.41
N THR A 628 -21.97 -25.67 21.57
CA THR A 628 -20.87 -26.32 20.86
C THR A 628 -20.78 -27.82 21.12
N LYS A 629 -20.83 -28.62 20.05
CA LYS A 629 -20.44 -30.04 20.05
C LYS A 629 -19.60 -30.31 18.81
N LYS A 630 -18.31 -30.56 19.00
CA LYS A 630 -17.44 -31.08 17.95
C LYS A 630 -17.58 -32.59 17.90
N VAL A 631 -18.23 -33.10 16.86
CA VAL A 631 -18.46 -34.55 16.67
C VAL A 631 -17.47 -35.09 15.65
N VAL A 632 -16.80 -36.19 15.98
CA VAL A 632 -15.92 -36.93 15.05
C VAL A 632 -16.61 -38.23 14.64
N ARG A 633 -16.74 -38.42 13.33
CA ARG A 633 -17.34 -39.60 12.67
C ARG A 633 -16.44 -40.10 11.54
N TYR A 634 -16.54 -41.39 11.24
CA TYR A 634 -15.82 -42.04 10.15
C TYR A 634 -16.77 -42.30 8.99
N PHE A 635 -16.34 -41.99 7.77
CA PHE A 635 -17.14 -42.12 6.55
C PHE A 635 -16.41 -42.94 5.48
N LEU A 636 -17.15 -43.74 4.73
CA LEU A 636 -16.68 -44.38 3.51
C LEU A 636 -17.04 -43.49 2.31
N LEU A 637 -16.17 -42.55 1.98
CA LEU A 637 -16.37 -41.61 0.87
C LEU A 637 -15.81 -42.17 -0.44
N THR A 638 -16.51 -41.91 -1.54
CA THR A 638 -16.00 -42.19 -2.89
C THR A 638 -15.10 -41.04 -3.38
N PRO A 639 -14.21 -41.25 -4.37
CA PRO A 639 -13.42 -40.16 -4.95
C PRO A 639 -14.28 -39.00 -5.46
N ARG A 640 -15.47 -39.29 -6.00
CA ARG A 640 -16.44 -38.29 -6.42
C ARG A 640 -16.99 -37.46 -5.25
N ASP A 641 -17.21 -38.07 -4.10
CA ASP A 641 -17.68 -37.35 -2.90
C ASP A 641 -16.65 -36.35 -2.39
N ILE A 642 -15.38 -36.72 -2.47
CA ILE A 642 -14.26 -35.85 -2.08
C ILE A 642 -14.12 -34.70 -3.09
N LEU A 643 -14.24 -34.99 -4.38
CA LEU A 643 -14.18 -33.97 -5.43
C LEU A 643 -15.34 -32.95 -5.33
N GLU A 644 -16.54 -33.41 -5.01
CA GLU A 644 -17.73 -32.57 -4.84
C GLU A 644 -17.88 -32.06 -3.38
N LEU A 645 -16.85 -32.18 -2.54
CA LEU A 645 -16.89 -31.75 -1.14
C LEU A 645 -16.95 -30.22 -1.05
N ASP A 646 -18.05 -29.73 -0.51
CA ASP A 646 -18.24 -28.32 -0.19
C ASP A 646 -18.45 -28.21 1.32
N LEU A 647 -17.48 -27.58 2.01
CA LEU A 647 -17.49 -27.44 3.47
C LEU A 647 -18.50 -26.38 3.94
N LEU A 648 -19.15 -25.67 3.03
CA LEU A 648 -20.27 -24.76 3.31
C LEU A 648 -21.64 -25.45 3.24
N ILE A 649 -21.70 -26.71 2.79
CA ILE A 649 -22.94 -27.50 2.76
C ILE A 649 -22.95 -28.48 3.93
N PRO A 650 -23.91 -28.37 4.87
CA PRO A 650 -24.00 -29.28 6.01
C PRO A 650 -24.21 -30.75 5.62
N VAL A 651 -23.85 -31.66 6.53
CA VAL A 651 -23.99 -33.12 6.34
C VAL A 651 -24.98 -33.68 7.33
N TYR A 652 -26.11 -34.19 6.83
CA TYR A 652 -27.14 -34.77 7.67
C TYR A 652 -26.87 -36.25 7.97
N LEU A 653 -27.03 -36.63 9.24
CA LEU A 653 -26.95 -38.01 9.73
C LEU A 653 -28.23 -38.39 10.51
N GLU A 654 -29.00 -39.34 10.00
CA GLU A 654 -30.25 -39.81 10.63
C GLU A 654 -29.99 -40.40 12.02
N GLN A 655 -28.93 -41.19 12.15
CA GLN A 655 -28.51 -41.87 13.38
C GLN A 655 -28.13 -40.92 14.52
N ASP A 656 -27.76 -39.67 14.22
CA ASP A 656 -27.51 -38.62 15.21
C ASP A 656 -28.64 -37.57 15.25
N SER A 657 -29.57 -37.64 14.29
CA SER A 657 -30.67 -36.68 14.11
C SER A 657 -30.17 -35.22 14.08
N CYS A 658 -29.04 -34.98 13.40
CA CYS A 658 -28.40 -33.68 13.31
C CYS A 658 -27.74 -33.44 11.94
N TYR A 659 -27.44 -32.17 11.67
CA TYR A 659 -26.72 -31.67 10.50
C TYR A 659 -25.26 -31.34 10.80
#